data_AF-A0A011MI04-F1
#
_entry.id   AF-A0A011MI04-F1
#
_cell.length_a   1.000
_cell.length_b   1.000
_cell.length_c   1.000
_cell.angle_alpha   90.00
_cell.angle_beta   90.00
_cell.angle_gamma   90.00
#
_symmetry.space_group_name_H-M   'P 1'
#
loop_
_entity.id
_entity.type
_entity.pdbx_description
1 polymer ?
#
loop_
_entity_poly.entity_id
_entity_poly.type
_entity_poly.pdbx_seq_one_letter_code
_entity_poly.pdbx_strand_id
1 'polypeptide(L)'
;MPPSLVSFYPKKADRFDEMLADDGSVRPSWQSFVTQLDAATPEQMRHRLDYVRRRILENGVTYNVYADPKGADRPWELDPLPLILSPGEWQQLSAAVTQRARLLNAVLQDLYGPQTLLHDGSLPPALIFGHKNYLWPCRGLRLPGEIHLHLYAADLARSPDGRWWVIADRTQAPSGAGYALENRTIVGRVFPEQFRDLHVQHLASFFRDLQDSLAYWAPTSGETALVVLLTPGPYNETYFEHAYLARYLGFPLVEGHDLTVRGERVYLRTLSGLRRVHAILRRLDDDFCDPLELRSDSALGIPGLMQAVRAGNVLVANALGSGLLESPALPGFLPAISEKLLGEKLLMPSVATWWCGERAALEFTIEHLDDLVIKGSYPSQRFDPLFGNELKGSQRQEMIARLRARPQAYVAQELVNFSQAPAWHERHERALLPRGVGLRVFVAATPAGHVVMPGGLTRVAAVSNARIISMQRGGSSKDTWVLTEQAVNTFSLLKHSVGKADLVRGGRNLSSRVVESLYWFGRYAERCDKTSRLLRVALARLIDAGGDAQNALGAVCDLARILQVLPAAEQASGKADTAEAPPSREAELLRAVCGKEWGEGLAGDIRRLLWVATQVRERFSLDNWHAINRLQQRLQHYSAAGKALPPAPSDALAFLDEVLLTSSSLAGFAMDNMTRDDGWRFLIIGRRIERLMFLANMVAGFLRLQSTRAAGSLEWLLELSDSIITYRSRYMTQPQVLPTIDLIVFDEGNPHSVSFQLQILVRYLDNLTRLLGGPREESMRSARASLHGFDLGRFEGLSFSQCRVCDPCLDLALLLGDISLAAATLSDRLEMRFFSHVGDVSRQTFAS
;
A
#
# COMPACT_ATOMS: atom_id res chain seq x y z
N MET A 1 4.59 -49.20 8.79
CA MET A 1 4.20 -47.78 8.94
C MET A 1 5.43 -46.93 8.67
N PRO A 2 5.34 -45.85 7.89
CA PRO A 2 6.43 -44.89 7.81
C PRO A 2 6.74 -44.33 9.21
N PRO A 3 8.01 -44.01 9.52
CA PRO A 3 8.39 -43.42 10.80
C PRO A 3 7.62 -42.11 11.05
N SER A 4 7.24 -41.88 12.31
CA SER A 4 6.50 -40.68 12.75
C SER A 4 7.29 -39.41 12.44
N LEU A 5 6.59 -38.31 12.08
CA LEU A 5 7.20 -37.00 11.89
C LEU A 5 8.00 -36.55 13.12
N VAL A 6 7.57 -36.96 14.31
CA VAL A 6 8.21 -36.63 15.58
C VAL A 6 9.57 -37.29 15.74
N SER A 7 9.80 -38.47 15.14
CA SER A 7 11.08 -39.18 15.30
C SER A 7 12.27 -38.49 14.62
N PHE A 8 12.00 -37.59 13.67
CA PHE A 8 13.04 -36.80 12.98
C PHE A 8 13.16 -35.37 13.49
N TYR A 9 12.38 -35.00 14.50
CA TYR A 9 12.38 -33.65 15.05
C TYR A 9 13.49 -33.51 16.12
N PRO A 10 14.55 -32.73 15.86
CA PRO A 10 15.67 -32.64 16.79
C PRO A 10 15.28 -31.81 18.02
N LYS A 11 15.43 -32.39 19.21
CA LYS A 11 15.27 -31.69 20.48
C LYS A 11 16.57 -30.98 20.87
N LYS A 12 16.48 -29.70 21.21
CA LYS A 12 17.59 -28.93 21.79
C LYS A 12 17.35 -28.77 23.29
N ALA A 13 18.33 -29.13 24.11
CA ALA A 13 18.17 -29.13 25.58
C ALA A 13 18.26 -27.73 26.22
N ASP A 14 18.73 -26.71 25.48
CA ASP A 14 18.92 -25.34 25.97
C ASP A 14 17.67 -24.45 25.82
N ARG A 15 16.55 -25.01 25.35
CA ARG A 15 15.32 -24.27 25.02
C ARG A 15 14.07 -25.05 25.38
N PHE A 16 13.02 -24.32 25.77
CA PHE A 16 11.68 -24.88 25.90
C PHE A 16 11.11 -25.23 24.52
N ASP A 17 10.57 -26.45 24.36
CA ASP A 17 9.90 -26.88 23.13
C ASP A 17 8.37 -26.84 23.29
N GLU A 18 7.71 -26.13 22.37
CA GLU A 18 6.25 -25.94 22.40
C GLU A 18 5.47 -27.22 22.09
N MET A 19 6.06 -28.19 21.37
CA MET A 19 5.43 -29.46 20.99
C MET A 19 5.87 -30.62 21.88
N LEU A 20 7.18 -30.71 22.22
CA LEU A 20 7.74 -31.80 22.99
C LEU A 20 7.92 -31.45 24.48
N ALA A 21 7.63 -32.42 25.34
CA ALA A 21 7.94 -32.38 26.77
C ALA A 21 9.39 -32.77 27.06
N ASP A 22 9.81 -32.64 28.31
CA ASP A 22 11.20 -32.88 28.74
C ASP A 22 11.63 -34.34 28.59
N ASP A 23 10.69 -35.27 28.64
CA ASP A 23 10.88 -36.70 28.38
C ASP A 23 10.85 -37.07 26.87
N GLY A 24 10.57 -36.11 25.99
CA GLY A 24 10.45 -36.32 24.54
C GLY A 24 9.05 -36.75 24.08
N SER A 25 8.08 -36.87 24.99
CA SER A 25 6.68 -37.11 24.64
C SER A 25 6.04 -35.86 24.02
N VAL A 26 4.98 -36.03 23.23
CA VAL A 26 4.21 -34.92 22.67
C VAL A 26 3.29 -34.35 23.77
N ARG A 27 3.29 -33.02 23.93
CA ARG A 27 2.46 -32.36 24.93
C ARG A 27 0.95 -32.60 24.66
N PRO A 28 0.10 -32.67 25.69
CA PRO A 28 -1.32 -32.99 25.53
C PRO A 28 -2.07 -32.09 24.53
N SER A 29 -1.77 -30.78 24.51
CA SER A 29 -2.37 -29.80 23.58
C SER A 29 -2.03 -30.09 22.10
N TRP A 30 -0.90 -30.74 21.84
CA TRP A 30 -0.42 -31.08 20.50
C TRP A 30 -0.79 -32.50 20.05
N GLN A 31 -1.15 -33.39 20.97
CA GLN A 31 -1.31 -34.82 20.70
C GLN A 31 -2.30 -35.12 19.55
N SER A 32 -3.49 -34.52 19.62
CA SER A 32 -4.53 -34.69 18.58
C SER A 32 -4.06 -34.13 17.23
N PHE A 33 -3.45 -32.94 17.23
CA PHE A 33 -2.94 -32.33 16.01
C PHE A 33 -1.85 -33.18 15.35
N VAL A 34 -0.87 -33.65 16.13
CA VAL A 34 0.24 -34.48 15.65
C VAL A 34 -0.25 -35.82 15.13
N THR A 35 -1.22 -36.45 15.80
CA THR A 35 -1.80 -37.73 15.35
C THR A 35 -2.45 -37.61 13.97
N GLN A 36 -3.20 -36.53 13.74
CA GLN A 36 -3.83 -36.28 12.44
C GLN A 36 -2.81 -35.81 11.38
N LEU A 37 -1.78 -35.07 11.79
CA LEU A 37 -0.68 -34.67 10.89
C LEU A 37 0.14 -35.87 10.42
N ASP A 38 0.42 -36.83 11.31
CA ASP A 38 1.13 -38.08 10.98
C ASP A 38 0.33 -39.00 10.05
N ALA A 39 -1.00 -38.92 10.11
CA ALA A 39 -1.91 -39.64 9.23
C ALA A 39 -1.99 -39.05 7.81
N ALA A 40 -1.59 -37.79 7.62
CA ALA A 40 -1.63 -37.13 6.32
C ALA A 40 -0.56 -37.68 5.36
N THR A 41 -0.93 -37.90 4.10
CA THR A 41 0.03 -38.33 3.08
C THR A 41 0.93 -37.16 2.62
N PRO A 42 2.14 -37.43 2.11
CA PRO A 42 3.01 -36.37 1.55
C PRO A 42 2.33 -35.55 0.44
N GLU A 43 1.49 -36.18 -0.38
CA GLU A 43 0.72 -35.52 -1.44
C GLU A 43 -0.33 -34.55 -0.87
N GLN A 44 -1.08 -34.97 0.16
CA GLN A 44 -2.03 -34.10 0.86
C GLN A 44 -1.32 -32.88 1.47
N MET A 45 -0.14 -33.08 2.07
CA MET A 45 0.65 -31.97 2.61
C MET A 45 1.20 -31.06 1.51
N ARG A 46 1.59 -31.60 0.36
CA ARG A 46 2.01 -30.79 -0.80
C ARG A 46 0.87 -29.91 -1.30
N HIS A 47 -0.34 -30.46 -1.46
CA HIS A 47 -1.54 -29.70 -1.81
C HIS A 47 -1.85 -28.59 -0.81
N ARG A 48 -1.71 -28.86 0.49
CA ARG A 48 -1.86 -27.85 1.56
C ARG A 48 -0.84 -26.72 1.43
N LEU A 49 0.44 -27.04 1.21
CA LEU A 49 1.51 -26.05 1.05
C LEU A 49 1.33 -25.20 -0.21
N ASP A 50 0.92 -25.83 -1.32
CA ASP A 50 0.65 -25.13 -2.56
C ASP A 50 -0.58 -24.21 -2.43
N TYR A 51 -1.60 -24.65 -1.69
CA TYR A 51 -2.75 -23.81 -1.32
C TYR A 51 -2.31 -22.57 -0.53
N VAL A 52 -1.49 -22.74 0.50
CA VAL A 52 -0.96 -21.62 1.31
C VAL A 52 -0.18 -20.64 0.45
N ARG A 53 0.80 -21.13 -0.33
CA ARG A 53 1.61 -20.29 -1.23
C ARG A 53 0.76 -19.53 -2.23
N ARG A 54 -0.20 -20.20 -2.85
CA ARG A 54 -1.14 -19.59 -3.79
C ARG A 54 -1.99 -18.51 -3.12
N ARG A 55 -2.52 -18.75 -1.92
CA ARG A 55 -3.33 -17.77 -1.19
C ARG A 55 -2.56 -16.53 -0.77
N ILE A 56 -1.31 -16.67 -0.32
CA ILE A 56 -0.45 -15.53 0.00
C ILE A 56 -0.20 -14.67 -1.25
N LEU A 57 0.09 -15.31 -2.38
CA LEU A 57 0.33 -14.64 -3.65
C LEU A 57 -0.95 -13.96 -4.19
N GLU A 58 -2.09 -14.67 -4.17
CA GLU A 58 -3.39 -14.15 -4.60
C GLU A 58 -3.84 -12.96 -3.74
N ASN A 59 -3.75 -13.07 -2.42
CA ASN A 59 -4.11 -11.98 -1.52
C ASN A 59 -3.09 -10.83 -1.56
N GLY A 60 -1.94 -11.03 -2.22
CA GLY A 60 -0.82 -10.10 -2.31
C GLY A 60 -0.41 -9.61 -0.91
N VAL A 61 -0.21 -10.57 0.00
CA VAL A 61 0.38 -10.33 1.30
C VAL A 61 1.86 -10.05 1.08
N THR A 62 2.20 -8.78 0.82
CA THR A 62 3.57 -8.33 0.61
C THR A 62 4.07 -7.58 1.84
N TYR A 63 5.38 -7.63 2.07
CA TYR A 63 6.07 -6.79 3.04
C TYR A 63 7.20 -6.05 2.31
N ASN A 64 7.09 -4.73 2.26
CA ASN A 64 8.07 -3.89 1.57
C ASN A 64 9.27 -3.70 2.49
N VAL A 65 10.27 -4.59 2.42
CA VAL A 65 11.52 -4.42 3.16
C VAL A 65 12.32 -3.30 2.50
N TYR A 66 12.45 -2.17 3.19
CA TYR A 66 13.15 -0.96 2.72
C TYR A 66 14.67 -1.11 2.51
N ALA A 67 15.25 -2.29 2.73
CA ALA A 67 16.71 -2.48 2.84
C ALA A 67 17.34 -3.51 1.87
N ASP A 68 16.63 -3.99 0.84
CA ASP A 68 17.24 -4.89 -0.17
C ASP A 68 17.65 -4.13 -1.44
N PRO A 69 18.96 -4.10 -1.80
CA PRO A 69 19.45 -3.50 -3.05
C PRO A 69 18.90 -4.15 -4.35
N LYS A 70 18.21 -5.30 -4.26
CA LYS A 70 17.75 -6.09 -5.43
C LYS A 70 16.27 -5.96 -5.80
N GLY A 71 15.49 -5.12 -5.12
CA GLY A 71 14.12 -4.78 -5.53
C GLY A 71 13.05 -5.12 -4.49
N ALA A 72 11.95 -4.38 -4.58
CA ALA A 72 10.81 -4.40 -3.68
C ALA A 72 10.01 -5.72 -3.74
N ASP A 73 9.35 -6.03 -2.63
CA ASP A 73 8.34 -7.08 -2.41
C ASP A 73 8.89 -8.51 -2.21
N ARG A 74 9.36 -8.82 -0.98
CA ARG A 74 9.43 -10.22 -0.55
C ARG A 74 8.01 -10.67 -0.13
N PRO A 75 7.47 -11.76 -0.70
CA PRO A 75 6.19 -12.30 -0.26
C PRO A 75 6.25 -12.70 1.22
N TRP A 76 5.15 -12.47 1.91
CA TRP A 76 4.98 -12.91 3.30
C TRP A 76 5.09 -14.44 3.40
N GLU A 77 5.95 -14.95 4.28
CA GLU A 77 6.06 -16.39 4.52
C GLU A 77 5.14 -16.80 5.68
N LEU A 78 4.27 -17.77 5.41
CA LEU A 78 3.37 -18.39 6.39
C LEU A 78 3.71 -19.87 6.47
N ASP A 79 4.13 -20.29 7.65
CA ASP A 79 4.26 -21.69 7.99
C ASP A 79 2.85 -22.26 8.29
N PRO A 80 2.48 -23.39 7.66
CA PRO A 80 1.14 -23.95 7.83
C PRO A 80 0.89 -24.44 9.26
N LEU A 81 1.92 -24.85 10.01
CA LEU A 81 1.75 -25.42 11.35
C LEU A 81 1.48 -24.32 12.37
N PRO A 82 0.36 -24.38 13.12
CA PRO A 82 0.01 -23.37 14.12
C PRO A 82 0.87 -23.48 15.38
N LEU A 83 0.93 -22.43 16.18
CA LEU A 83 1.32 -22.50 17.58
C LEU A 83 0.07 -22.78 18.42
N ILE A 84 0.03 -23.88 19.17
CA ILE A 84 -1.14 -24.30 19.95
C ILE A 84 -0.97 -23.95 21.42
N LEU A 85 -1.93 -23.21 21.98
CA LEU A 85 -1.98 -22.81 23.39
C LEU A 85 -3.19 -23.43 24.09
N SER A 86 -2.97 -24.03 25.27
CA SER A 86 -4.06 -24.61 26.06
C SER A 86 -4.96 -23.53 26.67
N PRO A 87 -6.21 -23.88 27.05
CA PRO A 87 -7.13 -22.93 27.69
C PRO A 87 -6.57 -22.32 28.98
N GLY A 88 -5.93 -23.12 29.82
CA GLY A 88 -5.34 -22.68 31.09
C GLY A 88 -4.16 -21.72 30.90
N GLU A 89 -3.25 -22.02 29.97
CA GLU A 89 -2.15 -21.11 29.61
C GLU A 89 -2.69 -19.78 29.08
N TRP A 90 -3.71 -19.83 28.21
CA TRP A 90 -4.29 -18.63 27.64
C TRP A 90 -5.00 -17.76 28.68
N GLN A 91 -5.69 -18.35 29.65
CA GLN A 91 -6.33 -17.60 30.73
C GLN A 91 -5.31 -16.79 31.55
N GLN A 92 -4.17 -17.40 31.87
CA GLN A 92 -3.07 -16.72 32.58
C GLN A 92 -2.46 -15.59 31.74
N LEU A 93 -2.17 -15.87 30.46
CA LEU A 93 -1.67 -14.88 29.51
C LEU A 93 -2.62 -13.69 29.39
N SER A 94 -3.90 -13.97 29.16
CA SER A 94 -4.97 -12.96 28.99
C SER A 94 -5.10 -12.05 30.21
N ALA A 95 -5.11 -12.62 31.42
CA ALA A 95 -5.17 -11.84 32.66
C ALA A 95 -3.94 -10.93 32.83
N ALA A 96 -2.75 -11.45 32.54
CA ALA A 96 -1.51 -10.69 32.68
C ALA A 96 -1.38 -9.54 31.67
N VAL A 97 -1.69 -9.78 30.39
CA VAL A 97 -1.63 -8.70 29.38
C VAL A 97 -2.75 -7.68 29.56
N THR A 98 -3.89 -8.08 30.13
CA THR A 98 -4.95 -7.17 30.55
C THR A 98 -4.49 -6.25 31.69
N GLN A 99 -3.85 -6.80 32.72
CA GLN A 99 -3.26 -5.99 33.79
C GLN A 99 -2.21 -5.03 33.22
N ARG A 100 -1.34 -5.52 32.33
CA ARG A 100 -0.30 -4.70 31.72
C ARG A 100 -0.88 -3.56 30.88
N ALA A 101 -1.94 -3.79 30.11
CA ALA A 101 -2.63 -2.74 29.38
C ALA A 101 -3.20 -1.65 30.32
N ARG A 102 -3.85 -2.06 31.43
CA ARG A 102 -4.32 -1.13 32.48
C ARG A 102 -3.18 -0.32 33.08
N LEU A 103 -2.07 -0.98 33.43
CA LEU A 103 -0.88 -0.35 34.00
C LEU A 103 -0.31 0.71 33.06
N LEU A 104 -0.07 0.34 31.80
CA LEU A 104 0.50 1.24 30.80
C LEU A 104 -0.44 2.43 30.51
N ASN A 105 -1.75 2.22 30.49
CA ASN A 105 -2.71 3.32 30.38
C ASN A 105 -2.59 4.29 31.57
N ALA A 106 -2.51 3.78 32.80
CA ALA A 106 -2.34 4.58 34.01
C ALA A 106 -1.00 5.34 34.03
N VAL A 107 0.08 4.74 33.51
CA VAL A 107 1.38 5.42 33.35
C VAL A 107 1.26 6.61 32.40
N LEU A 108 0.58 6.47 31.25
CA LEU A 108 0.38 7.60 30.34
C LEU A 108 -0.48 8.71 30.97
N GLN A 109 -1.52 8.32 31.70
CA GLN A 109 -2.38 9.25 32.42
C GLN A 109 -1.59 10.04 33.46
N ASP A 110 -0.69 9.40 34.20
CA ASP A 110 0.20 10.08 35.15
C ASP A 110 1.19 11.01 34.43
N LEU A 111 1.93 10.50 33.44
CA LEU A 111 3.01 11.23 32.78
C LEU A 111 2.55 12.47 31.99
N TYR A 112 1.34 12.44 31.43
CA TYR A 112 0.73 13.59 30.75
C TYR A 112 -0.23 14.39 31.65
N GLY A 113 -0.52 13.92 32.87
CA GLY A 113 -1.40 14.55 33.85
C GLY A 113 -0.64 15.01 35.11
N PRO A 114 -0.87 14.38 36.28
CA PRO A 114 -0.33 14.83 37.58
C PRO A 114 1.17 14.56 37.79
N GLN A 115 1.79 13.68 37.01
CA GLN A 115 3.24 13.39 37.01
C GLN A 115 3.78 12.90 38.37
N THR A 116 2.98 12.14 39.12
CA THR A 116 3.35 11.62 40.44
C THR A 116 4.52 10.65 40.40
N LEU A 117 4.69 9.89 39.31
CA LEU A 117 5.84 8.99 39.11
C LEU A 117 7.16 9.76 38.96
N LEU A 118 7.11 10.98 38.44
CA LEU A 118 8.29 11.83 38.29
C LEU A 118 8.62 12.57 39.59
N HIS A 119 7.60 13.08 40.28
CA HIS A 119 7.77 13.89 41.47
C HIS A 119 8.37 13.13 42.66
N ASP A 120 8.06 11.83 42.81
CA ASP A 120 8.58 11.02 43.90
C ASP A 120 9.78 10.13 43.52
N GLY A 121 10.27 10.26 42.27
CA GLY A 121 11.43 9.52 41.80
C GLY A 121 11.17 8.07 41.38
N SER A 122 9.91 7.62 41.30
CA SER A 122 9.58 6.28 40.77
C SER A 122 10.05 6.10 39.32
N LEU A 123 10.01 7.18 38.54
CA LEU A 123 10.56 7.27 37.19
C LEU A 123 11.55 8.43 37.10
N PRO A 124 12.78 8.20 36.59
CA PRO A 124 13.74 9.27 36.38
C PRO A 124 13.25 10.28 35.32
N PRO A 125 13.22 11.60 35.61
CA PRO A 125 12.83 12.60 34.61
C PRO A 125 13.69 12.58 33.35
N ALA A 126 14.97 12.24 33.45
CA ALA A 126 15.88 12.11 32.31
C ALA A 126 15.47 10.98 31.34
N LEU A 127 14.83 9.92 31.83
CA LEU A 127 14.31 8.84 30.99
C LEU A 127 13.12 9.33 30.16
N ILE A 128 12.27 10.19 30.73
CA ILE A 128 11.03 10.63 30.10
C ILE A 128 11.25 11.88 29.23
N PHE A 129 11.76 12.98 29.80
CA PHE A 129 11.95 14.23 29.07
C PHE A 129 13.08 14.19 28.04
N GLY A 130 14.03 13.26 28.19
CA GLY A 130 15.05 12.99 27.17
C GLY A 130 14.53 12.20 25.97
N HIS A 131 13.34 11.58 26.09
CA HIS A 131 12.79 10.71 25.07
C HIS A 131 11.98 11.51 24.04
N LYS A 132 12.35 11.44 22.76
CA LYS A 132 11.69 12.19 21.67
C LYS A 132 10.18 11.93 21.56
N ASN A 133 9.72 10.75 21.96
CA ASN A 133 8.28 10.41 21.93
C ASN A 133 7.48 10.99 23.12
N TYR A 134 8.12 11.67 24.07
CA TYR A 134 7.38 12.51 25.02
C TYR A 134 6.91 13.77 24.31
N LEU A 135 5.61 13.86 24.04
CA LEU A 135 5.03 14.97 23.30
C LEU A 135 4.54 16.07 24.24
N TRP A 136 5.29 17.17 24.33
CA TRP A 136 4.89 18.36 25.09
C TRP A 136 3.46 18.85 24.77
N PRO A 137 3.01 18.88 23.50
CA PRO A 137 1.66 19.29 23.16
C PRO A 137 0.53 18.43 23.76
N CYS A 138 0.85 17.22 24.23
CA CYS A 138 -0.09 16.26 24.81
C CYS A 138 -0.31 16.42 26.33
N ARG A 139 0.43 17.30 26.99
CA ARG A 139 0.26 17.52 28.43
C ARG A 139 -1.09 18.14 28.74
N GLY A 140 -1.85 17.54 29.66
CA GLY A 140 -3.17 18.01 30.07
C GLY A 140 -4.31 17.71 29.09
N LEU A 141 -4.10 16.82 28.11
CA LEU A 141 -5.16 16.36 27.23
C LEU A 141 -6.27 15.68 28.03
N ARG A 142 -7.53 16.01 27.71
CA ARG A 142 -8.71 15.33 28.24
C ARG A 142 -9.19 14.32 27.21
N LEU A 143 -8.95 13.05 27.47
CA LEU A 143 -9.36 11.96 26.59
C LEU A 143 -10.69 11.35 27.06
N PRO A 144 -11.59 10.96 26.14
CA PRO A 144 -12.81 10.24 26.50
C PRO A 144 -12.50 8.98 27.32
N GLY A 145 -13.08 8.89 28.53
CA GLY A 145 -12.88 7.76 29.44
C GLY A 145 -11.46 7.61 29.99
N GLU A 146 -10.60 8.61 29.82
CA GLU A 146 -9.18 8.57 30.22
C GLU A 146 -8.41 7.38 29.58
N ILE A 147 -8.90 6.91 28.42
CA ILE A 147 -8.27 5.83 27.66
C ILE A 147 -7.26 6.43 26.70
N HIS A 148 -5.98 6.18 26.94
CA HIS A 148 -4.88 6.50 26.03
C HIS A 148 -4.61 5.34 25.05
N LEU A 149 -4.71 4.09 25.53
CA LEU A 149 -4.40 2.89 24.79
C LEU A 149 -5.67 2.15 24.38
N HIS A 150 -6.19 2.45 23.19
CA HIS A 150 -7.36 1.76 22.63
C HIS A 150 -7.02 0.37 22.08
N LEU A 151 -5.84 0.22 21.50
CA LEU A 151 -5.30 -1.02 20.97
C LEU A 151 -3.84 -1.18 21.41
N TYR A 152 -3.59 -2.09 22.33
CA TYR A 152 -2.25 -2.42 22.83
C TYR A 152 -1.81 -3.78 22.27
N ALA A 153 -0.51 -3.95 22.03
CA ALA A 153 0.05 -5.27 21.76
C ALA A 153 1.29 -5.55 22.62
N ALA A 154 1.43 -6.80 23.05
CA ALA A 154 2.56 -7.28 23.81
C ALA A 154 3.32 -8.32 22.98
N ASP A 155 4.63 -8.11 22.80
CA ASP A 155 5.54 -9.12 22.27
C ASP A 155 5.95 -10.04 23.41
N LEU A 156 5.51 -11.30 23.37
CA LEU A 156 5.76 -12.31 24.38
C LEU A 156 6.78 -13.33 23.87
N ALA A 157 7.60 -13.84 24.78
CA ALA A 157 8.37 -15.04 24.53
C ALA A 157 8.41 -15.91 25.78
N ARG A 158 8.62 -17.19 25.58
CA ARG A 158 8.72 -18.17 26.66
C ARG A 158 10.20 -18.44 26.95
N SER A 159 10.60 -18.34 28.20
CA SER A 159 11.97 -18.63 28.66
C SER A 159 12.24 -20.15 28.66
N PRO A 160 13.51 -20.59 28.77
CA PRO A 160 13.86 -22.01 28.80
C PRO A 160 13.16 -22.81 29.91
N ASP A 161 12.76 -22.16 31.01
CA ASP A 161 12.02 -22.74 32.12
C ASP A 161 10.48 -22.79 31.90
N GLY A 162 9.99 -22.36 30.74
CA GLY A 162 8.58 -22.40 30.38
C GLY A 162 7.75 -21.20 30.84
N ARG A 163 8.34 -20.22 31.55
CA ARG A 163 7.63 -19.00 31.96
C ARG A 163 7.47 -18.01 30.79
N TRP A 164 6.38 -17.25 30.79
CA TRP A 164 6.12 -16.22 29.78
C TRP A 164 6.62 -14.87 30.24
N TRP A 165 7.39 -14.18 29.40
CA TRP A 165 7.89 -12.84 29.65
C TRP A 165 7.46 -11.88 28.56
N VAL A 166 7.27 -10.61 28.92
CA VAL A 166 7.06 -9.52 27.95
C VAL A 166 8.41 -9.01 27.46
N ILE A 167 8.63 -9.12 26.16
CA ILE A 167 9.86 -8.70 25.47
C ILE A 167 9.78 -7.24 25.04
N ALA A 168 8.61 -6.81 24.55
CA ALA A 168 8.37 -5.44 24.14
C ALA A 168 6.88 -5.10 24.23
N ASP A 169 6.61 -3.83 24.52
CA ASP A 169 5.28 -3.23 24.51
C ASP A 169 5.11 -2.41 23.23
N ARG A 170 3.96 -2.57 22.56
CA ARG A 170 3.58 -1.83 21.36
C ARG A 170 2.34 -1.01 21.64
N THR A 171 2.52 0.30 21.71
CA THR A 171 1.55 1.25 22.25
C THR A 171 1.25 2.40 21.28
N GLN A 172 2.05 2.56 20.22
CA GLN A 172 1.86 3.62 19.24
C GLN A 172 0.85 3.22 18.15
N ALA A 173 1.29 2.38 17.21
CA ALA A 173 0.48 1.84 16.12
C ALA A 173 0.79 0.34 15.93
N PRO A 174 0.38 -0.54 16.88
CA PRO A 174 0.79 -1.94 16.87
C PRO A 174 0.33 -2.68 15.61
N SER A 175 1.29 -3.18 14.84
CA SER A 175 1.05 -4.02 13.66
C SER A 175 1.00 -5.51 14.00
N GLY A 176 0.34 -6.27 13.14
CA GLY A 176 0.25 -7.72 13.19
C GLY A 176 -1.17 -8.28 13.31
N ALA A 177 -2.16 -7.49 13.73
CA ALA A 177 -3.52 -7.99 13.96
C ALA A 177 -4.18 -8.45 12.65
N GLY A 178 -3.98 -7.70 11.55
CA GLY A 178 -4.47 -8.10 10.23
C GLY A 178 -3.74 -9.34 9.68
N TYR A 179 -2.45 -9.49 9.94
CA TYR A 179 -1.70 -10.71 9.59
C TYR A 179 -2.18 -11.92 10.41
N ALA A 180 -2.47 -11.76 11.70
CA ALA A 180 -3.00 -12.84 12.54
C ALA A 180 -4.38 -13.32 12.01
N LEU A 181 -5.23 -12.38 11.60
CA LEU A 181 -6.53 -12.68 11.00
C LEU A 181 -6.41 -13.38 9.65
N GLU A 182 -5.48 -12.94 8.80
CA GLU A 182 -5.24 -13.57 7.50
C GLU A 182 -4.65 -14.98 7.68
N ASN A 183 -3.66 -15.14 8.56
CA ASN A 183 -3.09 -16.44 8.93
C ASN A 183 -4.19 -17.39 9.41
N ARG A 184 -5.08 -16.93 10.28
CA ARG A 184 -6.22 -17.71 10.76
C ARG A 184 -7.15 -18.16 9.63
N THR A 185 -7.45 -17.26 8.70
CA THR A 185 -8.33 -17.54 7.56
C THR A 185 -7.73 -18.58 6.62
N ILE A 186 -6.42 -18.52 6.39
CA ILE A 186 -5.70 -19.48 5.55
C ILE A 186 -5.55 -20.82 6.27
N VAL A 187 -4.95 -20.84 7.47
CA VAL A 187 -4.61 -22.07 8.19
C VAL A 187 -5.86 -22.84 8.63
N GLY A 188 -6.95 -22.15 9.02
CA GLY A 188 -8.24 -22.78 9.31
C GLY A 188 -8.85 -23.52 8.10
N ARG A 189 -8.52 -23.14 6.86
CA ARG A 189 -8.92 -23.86 5.64
C ARG A 189 -7.96 -24.97 5.25
N VAL A 190 -6.70 -24.87 5.66
CA VAL A 190 -5.67 -25.91 5.44
C VAL A 190 -5.94 -27.13 6.32
N PHE A 191 -6.39 -26.88 7.56
CA PHE A 191 -6.65 -27.90 8.58
C PHE A 191 -8.08 -27.79 9.16
N PRO A 192 -9.13 -27.94 8.34
CA PRO A 192 -10.51 -27.64 8.77
C PRO A 192 -11.04 -28.60 9.84
N GLU A 193 -10.66 -29.88 9.77
CA GLU A 193 -11.05 -30.89 10.77
C GLU A 193 -10.36 -30.61 12.10
N GLN A 194 -9.03 -30.42 12.08
CA GLN A 194 -8.25 -30.09 13.28
C GLN A 194 -8.77 -28.81 13.94
N PHE A 195 -9.09 -27.78 13.14
CA PHE A 195 -9.55 -26.49 13.63
C PHE A 195 -10.87 -26.62 14.42
N ARG A 196 -11.78 -27.45 13.92
CA ARG A 196 -13.06 -27.73 14.58
C ARG A 196 -12.88 -28.64 15.80
N ASP A 197 -12.17 -29.75 15.63
CA ASP A 197 -12.06 -30.81 16.64
C ASP A 197 -11.25 -30.35 17.87
N LEU A 198 -10.29 -29.44 17.68
CA LEU A 198 -9.54 -28.81 18.78
C LEU A 198 -10.28 -27.62 19.42
N HIS A 199 -11.47 -27.27 18.95
CA HIS A 199 -12.26 -26.13 19.46
C HIS A 199 -11.47 -24.82 19.45
N VAL A 200 -10.86 -24.48 18.31
CA VAL A 200 -10.07 -23.25 18.18
C VAL A 200 -10.98 -22.02 18.19
N GLN A 201 -10.69 -21.05 19.05
CA GLN A 201 -11.48 -19.82 19.18
C GLN A 201 -11.39 -18.92 17.95
N HIS A 202 -12.50 -18.32 17.50
CA HIS A 202 -12.50 -17.35 16.39
C HIS A 202 -12.05 -15.95 16.82
N LEU A 203 -11.49 -15.17 15.88
CA LEU A 203 -10.98 -13.82 16.16
C LEU A 203 -12.00 -12.70 15.92
N ALA A 204 -13.15 -13.00 15.30
CA ALA A 204 -14.08 -11.99 14.80
C ALA A 204 -14.70 -11.12 15.91
N SER A 205 -14.95 -11.69 17.09
CA SER A 205 -15.52 -10.94 18.24
C SER A 205 -14.59 -9.81 18.70
N PHE A 206 -13.27 -10.07 18.77
CA PHE A 206 -12.29 -9.04 19.15
C PHE A 206 -12.37 -7.80 18.24
N PHE A 207 -12.49 -8.01 16.92
CA PHE A 207 -12.58 -6.92 15.97
C PHE A 207 -13.94 -6.20 16.03
N ARG A 208 -15.02 -6.90 16.42
CA ARG A 208 -16.31 -6.28 16.73
C ARG A 208 -16.20 -5.36 17.94
N ASP A 209 -15.63 -5.86 19.02
CA ASP A 209 -15.43 -5.11 20.26
C ASP A 209 -14.56 -3.87 20.03
N LEU A 210 -13.52 -4.00 19.21
CA LEU A 210 -12.70 -2.86 18.78
C LEU A 210 -13.51 -1.84 17.99
N GLN A 211 -14.33 -2.28 17.01
CA GLN A 211 -15.18 -1.38 16.21
C GLN A 211 -16.17 -0.62 17.10
N ASP A 212 -16.84 -1.33 18.01
CA ASP A 212 -17.84 -0.77 18.92
C ASP A 212 -17.21 0.18 19.93
N SER A 213 -16.04 -0.17 20.46
CA SER A 213 -15.29 0.69 21.37
C SER A 213 -14.88 2.01 20.71
N LEU A 214 -14.33 1.97 19.48
CA LEU A 214 -13.95 3.18 18.77
C LEU A 214 -15.15 4.08 18.47
N ALA A 215 -16.31 3.49 18.11
CA ALA A 215 -17.54 4.25 17.90
C ALA A 215 -18.10 4.83 19.20
N TYR A 216 -18.00 4.10 20.32
CA TYR A 216 -18.46 4.53 21.63
C TYR A 216 -17.69 5.74 22.16
N TRP A 217 -16.35 5.71 22.06
CA TRP A 217 -15.49 6.80 22.55
C TRP A 217 -15.42 8.01 21.61
N ALA A 218 -15.97 7.90 20.39
CA ALA A 218 -15.92 8.97 19.42
C ALA A 218 -16.83 10.16 19.83
N PRO A 219 -16.36 11.43 19.76
CA PRO A 219 -17.15 12.60 20.09
C PRO A 219 -18.18 12.94 18.98
N THR A 220 -19.33 12.25 19.00
CA THR A 220 -20.33 12.33 17.91
C THR A 220 -21.28 13.52 17.98
N SER A 221 -21.51 14.11 19.16
CA SER A 221 -22.51 15.19 19.32
C SER A 221 -23.92 14.83 18.78
N GLY A 222 -24.31 13.54 18.82
CA GLY A 222 -25.60 13.05 18.31
C GLY A 222 -25.59 12.59 16.84
N GLU A 223 -24.46 12.69 16.14
CA GLU A 223 -24.27 12.17 14.79
C GLU A 223 -23.93 10.66 14.80
N THR A 224 -24.06 9.98 13.65
CA THR A 224 -23.47 8.64 13.50
C THR A 224 -21.95 8.75 13.43
N ALA A 225 -21.24 8.01 14.27
CA ALA A 225 -19.78 7.99 14.30
C ALA A 225 -19.20 7.59 12.94
N LEU A 226 -18.28 8.40 12.43
CA LEU A 226 -17.46 8.08 11.25
C LEU A 226 -16.05 7.80 11.76
N VAL A 227 -15.68 6.52 11.70
CA VAL A 227 -14.34 6.03 12.04
C VAL A 227 -13.56 5.81 10.76
N VAL A 228 -12.33 6.33 10.68
CA VAL A 228 -11.42 6.14 9.53
C VAL A 228 -10.13 5.46 9.97
N LEU A 229 -9.47 4.74 9.06
CA LEU A 229 -8.15 4.16 9.29
C LEU A 229 -7.10 4.99 8.55
N LEU A 230 -6.25 5.69 9.32
CA LEU A 230 -5.21 6.56 8.78
C LEU A 230 -3.94 5.75 8.48
N THR A 231 -3.48 5.76 7.24
CA THR A 231 -2.30 5.05 6.75
C THR A 231 -1.24 6.01 6.20
N PRO A 232 0.06 5.70 6.33
CA PRO A 232 1.14 6.44 5.68
C PRO A 232 1.22 6.20 4.15
N GLY A 233 0.37 5.33 3.59
CA GLY A 233 0.31 5.04 2.16
C GLY A 233 1.05 3.75 1.74
N PRO A 234 1.05 3.42 0.43
CA PRO A 234 1.44 2.12 -0.10
C PRO A 234 2.92 1.77 0.04
N TYR A 235 3.77 2.76 0.31
CA TYR A 235 5.20 2.53 0.51
C TYR A 235 5.53 1.92 1.87
N ASN A 236 4.63 2.02 2.86
CA ASN A 236 4.88 1.45 4.18
C ASN A 236 4.90 -0.08 4.15
N GLU A 237 5.85 -0.66 4.91
CA GLU A 237 6.07 -2.10 5.01
C GLU A 237 4.83 -2.92 5.43
N THR A 238 3.92 -2.32 6.20
CA THR A 238 2.68 -2.96 6.69
C THR A 238 1.40 -2.47 6.00
N TYR A 239 1.51 -1.79 4.85
CA TYR A 239 0.35 -1.24 4.14
C TYR A 239 -0.72 -2.29 3.80
N PHE A 240 -0.31 -3.52 3.45
CA PHE A 240 -1.23 -4.63 3.25
C PHE A 240 -2.17 -4.80 4.45
N GLU A 241 -1.63 -4.80 5.67
CA GLU A 241 -2.42 -4.95 6.89
C GLU A 241 -3.42 -3.81 7.05
N HIS A 242 -3.02 -2.59 6.72
CA HIS A 242 -3.88 -1.40 6.85
C HIS A 242 -5.09 -1.51 5.92
N ALA A 243 -4.86 -1.84 4.66
CA ALA A 243 -5.92 -2.04 3.67
C ALA A 243 -6.82 -3.24 4.04
N TYR A 244 -6.22 -4.33 4.52
CA TYR A 244 -6.95 -5.52 4.93
C TYR A 244 -7.86 -5.25 6.13
N LEU A 245 -7.33 -4.62 7.19
CA LEU A 245 -8.10 -4.25 8.38
C LEU A 245 -9.16 -3.20 8.08
N ALA A 246 -8.87 -2.19 7.27
CA ALA A 246 -9.85 -1.18 6.86
C ALA A 246 -11.06 -1.84 6.19
N ARG A 247 -10.82 -2.78 5.26
CA ARG A 247 -11.88 -3.55 4.59
C ARG A 247 -12.64 -4.45 5.57
N TYR A 248 -11.93 -5.15 6.46
CA TYR A 248 -12.54 -6.08 7.41
C TYR A 248 -13.40 -5.38 8.46
N LEU A 249 -12.94 -4.22 8.96
CA LEU A 249 -13.64 -3.37 9.93
C LEU A 249 -14.66 -2.44 9.28
N GLY A 250 -14.70 -2.34 7.94
CA GLY A 250 -15.58 -1.44 7.21
C GLY A 250 -15.25 0.05 7.38
N PHE A 251 -14.00 0.39 7.71
CA PHE A 251 -13.53 1.77 7.83
C PHE A 251 -13.00 2.29 6.48
N PRO A 252 -13.25 3.56 6.13
CA PRO A 252 -12.53 4.21 5.03
C PRO A 252 -11.02 4.23 5.32
N LEU A 253 -10.22 3.70 4.39
CA LEU A 253 -8.76 3.82 4.40
C LEU A 253 -8.40 5.21 3.86
N VAL A 254 -7.68 6.01 4.64
CA VAL A 254 -7.36 7.41 4.33
C VAL A 254 -5.90 7.72 4.59
N GLU A 255 -5.34 8.63 3.79
CA GLU A 255 -4.01 9.21 4.01
C GLU A 255 -4.14 10.64 4.59
N GLY A 256 -3.03 11.24 5.02
CA GLY A 256 -3.05 12.56 5.67
C GLY A 256 -3.76 13.65 4.85
N HIS A 257 -3.51 13.70 3.54
CA HIS A 257 -4.11 14.69 2.62
C HIS A 257 -5.58 14.42 2.28
N ASP A 258 -6.10 13.22 2.54
CA ASP A 258 -7.53 12.91 2.41
C ASP A 258 -8.33 13.62 3.53
N LEU A 259 -7.64 14.02 4.61
CA LEU A 259 -8.22 14.66 5.78
C LEU A 259 -7.83 16.15 5.85
N THR A 260 -8.70 16.95 6.46
CA THR A 260 -8.44 18.38 6.67
C THR A 260 -9.09 18.84 7.97
N VAL A 261 -8.42 19.75 8.68
CA VAL A 261 -8.96 20.35 9.90
C VAL A 261 -9.61 21.69 9.57
N ARG A 262 -10.85 21.90 10.03
CA ARG A 262 -11.58 23.17 9.95
C ARG A 262 -12.38 23.38 11.23
N GLY A 263 -12.31 24.57 11.83
CA GLY A 263 -13.03 24.85 13.08
C GLY A 263 -12.80 23.80 14.16
N GLU A 264 -11.54 23.41 14.36
CA GLU A 264 -11.10 22.42 15.35
C GLU A 264 -11.69 21.01 15.18
N ARG A 265 -12.23 20.69 14.00
CA ARG A 265 -12.80 19.38 13.66
C ARG A 265 -12.12 18.80 12.43
N VAL A 266 -11.99 17.48 12.40
CA VAL A 266 -11.40 16.74 11.26
C VAL A 266 -12.49 16.38 10.26
N TYR A 267 -12.21 16.57 8.98
CA TYR A 267 -13.11 16.25 7.88
C TYR A 267 -12.41 15.39 6.83
N LEU A 268 -13.14 14.39 6.31
CA LEU A 268 -12.79 13.63 5.12
C LEU A 268 -13.23 14.37 3.87
N ARG A 269 -12.30 14.55 2.92
CA ARG A 269 -12.58 15.12 1.59
C ARG A 269 -13.22 14.06 0.70
N THR A 270 -14.51 14.22 0.42
CA THR A 270 -15.25 13.37 -0.54
C THR A 270 -15.69 14.17 -1.75
N LEU A 271 -16.08 13.51 -2.84
CA LEU A 271 -16.65 14.19 -4.01
C LEU A 271 -17.88 15.05 -3.70
N SER A 272 -18.69 14.62 -2.72
CA SER A 272 -19.88 15.34 -2.27
C SER A 272 -19.59 16.47 -1.27
N GLY A 273 -18.32 16.70 -0.93
CA GLY A 273 -17.87 17.71 0.03
C GLY A 273 -17.23 17.10 1.29
N LEU A 274 -17.15 17.91 2.34
CA LEU A 274 -16.49 17.54 3.59
C LEU A 274 -17.43 16.72 4.50
N ARG A 275 -16.96 15.56 4.98
CA ARG A 275 -17.67 14.73 5.96
C ARG A 275 -16.92 14.69 7.27
N ARG A 276 -17.59 14.99 8.38
CA ARG A 276 -16.98 15.03 9.71
C ARG A 276 -16.47 13.64 10.12
N VAL A 277 -15.20 13.57 10.52
CA VAL A 277 -14.56 12.38 11.07
C VAL A 277 -14.58 12.48 12.59
N HIS A 278 -15.02 11.42 13.24
CA HIS A 278 -15.21 11.38 14.69
C HIS A 278 -14.10 10.59 15.39
N ALA A 279 -13.60 9.52 14.76
CA ALA A 279 -12.48 8.75 15.28
C ALA A 279 -11.49 8.35 14.17
N ILE A 280 -10.21 8.28 14.52
CA ILE A 280 -9.12 7.91 13.64
C ILE A 280 -8.37 6.74 14.29
N LEU A 281 -8.46 5.54 13.70
CA LEU A 281 -7.54 4.46 14.00
C LEU A 281 -6.25 4.70 13.22
N ARG A 282 -5.19 5.17 13.90
CA ARG A 282 -3.94 5.57 13.23
C ARG A 282 -2.99 4.40 13.03
N ARG A 283 -2.26 4.44 11.92
CA ARG A 283 -1.14 3.55 11.59
C ARG A 283 0.16 4.31 11.33
N LEU A 284 0.27 5.51 11.90
CA LEU A 284 1.42 6.39 11.84
C LEU A 284 2.00 6.56 13.24
N ASP A 285 3.32 6.74 13.29
CA ASP A 285 4.01 7.14 14.50
C ASP A 285 3.60 8.57 14.90
N ASP A 286 3.75 8.89 16.18
CA ASP A 286 3.27 10.12 16.80
C ASP A 286 3.78 11.38 16.09
N ASP A 287 5.09 11.46 15.85
CA ASP A 287 5.71 12.67 15.31
C ASP A 287 5.27 12.99 13.88
N PHE A 288 4.85 11.99 13.10
CA PHE A 288 4.34 12.19 11.74
C PHE A 288 2.88 12.66 11.69
N CYS A 289 2.13 12.64 12.79
CA CYS A 289 0.68 12.82 12.78
C CYS A 289 0.22 14.27 12.52
N ASP A 290 1.00 15.28 12.93
CA ASP A 290 0.68 16.70 12.70
C ASP A 290 1.93 17.51 12.34
N PRO A 291 2.06 17.99 11.08
CA PRO A 291 3.23 18.78 10.69
C PRO A 291 3.27 20.19 11.28
N LEU A 292 2.16 20.72 11.82
CA LEU A 292 2.15 22.08 12.38
C LEU A 292 2.74 22.14 13.80
N GLU A 293 2.46 21.14 14.63
CA GLU A 293 2.88 21.12 16.04
C GLU A 293 3.96 20.08 16.36
N LEU A 294 4.15 19.04 15.52
CA LEU A 294 5.09 17.95 15.79
C LEU A 294 6.29 17.99 14.84
N ARG A 295 6.15 17.42 13.63
CA ARG A 295 7.25 17.28 12.67
C ARG A 295 6.97 18.04 11.38
N SER A 296 7.59 19.20 11.21
CA SER A 296 7.33 20.13 10.11
C SER A 296 7.67 19.61 8.71
N ASP A 297 8.59 18.65 8.58
CA ASP A 297 8.94 18.00 7.32
C ASP A 297 8.05 16.77 6.99
N SER A 298 7.05 16.46 7.84
CA SER A 298 6.12 15.36 7.58
C SER A 298 5.10 15.71 6.49
N ALA A 299 5.05 14.89 5.44
CA ALA A 299 3.98 14.92 4.43
C ALA A 299 2.86 13.90 4.72
N LEU A 300 2.96 13.12 5.80
CA LEU A 300 2.05 12.01 6.10
C LEU A 300 0.90 12.40 7.03
N GLY A 301 1.10 13.44 7.83
CA GLY A 301 0.17 13.87 8.87
C GLY A 301 -0.99 14.72 8.37
N ILE A 302 -1.82 15.16 9.31
CA ILE A 302 -2.97 16.02 9.05
C ILE A 302 -2.67 17.37 9.73
N PRO A 303 -2.44 18.45 8.95
CA PRO A 303 -2.17 19.77 9.54
C PRO A 303 -3.28 20.21 10.50
N GLY A 304 -2.92 20.47 11.75
CA GLY A 304 -3.83 20.93 12.80
C GLY A 304 -4.58 19.81 13.54
N LEU A 305 -4.19 18.54 13.34
CA LEU A 305 -4.77 17.41 14.09
C LEU A 305 -4.62 17.58 15.60
N MET A 306 -3.46 18.03 16.07
CA MET A 306 -3.18 18.19 17.48
C MET A 306 -4.15 19.20 18.13
N GLN A 307 -4.48 20.28 17.42
CA GLN A 307 -5.51 21.24 17.84
C GLN A 307 -6.88 20.58 17.96
N ALA A 308 -7.30 19.79 16.97
CA ALA A 308 -8.59 19.09 17.01
C ALA A 308 -8.69 18.06 18.15
N VAL A 309 -7.59 17.35 18.43
CA VAL A 309 -7.47 16.42 19.55
C VAL A 309 -7.56 17.17 20.89
N ARG A 310 -6.82 18.27 21.03
CA ARG A 310 -6.83 19.12 22.24
C ARG A 310 -8.22 19.71 22.53
N ALA A 311 -8.97 20.05 21.49
CA ALA A 311 -10.35 20.51 21.60
C ALA A 311 -11.36 19.39 21.94
N GLY A 312 -10.94 18.11 21.94
CA GLY A 312 -11.82 16.97 22.21
C GLY A 312 -12.83 16.66 21.09
N ASN A 313 -12.57 17.16 19.88
CA ASN A 313 -13.49 17.07 18.74
C ASN A 313 -13.25 15.83 17.86
N VAL A 314 -12.17 15.09 18.10
CA VAL A 314 -11.83 13.84 17.39
C VAL A 314 -11.12 12.88 18.35
N LEU A 315 -11.46 11.59 18.26
CA LEU A 315 -10.72 10.52 18.92
C LEU A 315 -9.56 10.06 18.02
N VAL A 316 -8.34 9.98 18.55
CA VAL A 316 -7.19 9.35 17.87
C VAL A 316 -6.79 8.11 18.65
N ALA A 317 -6.89 6.95 18.00
CA ALA A 317 -6.64 5.64 18.60
C ALA A 317 -5.39 5.01 17.97
N ASN A 318 -4.30 4.80 18.72
CA ASN A 318 -4.06 5.22 20.11
C ASN A 318 -3.78 6.71 20.26
N ALA A 319 -3.91 7.22 21.49
CA ALA A 319 -3.66 8.63 21.78
C ALA A 319 -2.25 9.07 21.36
N LEU A 320 -2.11 10.33 20.96
CA LEU A 320 -0.81 10.89 20.60
C LEU A 320 0.10 10.95 21.83
N GLY A 321 1.34 10.53 21.65
CA GLY A 321 2.36 10.46 22.71
C GLY A 321 2.40 9.12 23.45
N SER A 322 1.59 8.14 23.04
CA SER A 322 1.64 6.78 23.58
C SER A 322 2.95 6.07 23.25
N GLY A 323 3.64 6.45 22.17
CA GLY A 323 4.93 5.85 21.76
C GLY A 323 6.07 6.06 22.75
N LEU A 324 5.88 6.86 23.80
CA LEU A 324 6.80 6.95 24.94
C LEU A 324 6.97 5.61 25.66
N LEU A 325 5.89 4.84 25.77
CA LEU A 325 5.90 3.58 26.52
C LEU A 325 6.64 2.43 25.80
N GLU A 326 6.99 2.60 24.53
CA GLU A 326 7.81 1.63 23.80
C GLU A 326 9.31 1.75 24.13
N SER A 327 9.69 2.63 25.08
CA SER A 327 11.07 2.77 25.52
C SER A 327 11.60 1.44 26.11
N PRO A 328 12.75 0.93 25.63
CA PRO A 328 13.30 -0.33 26.12
C PRO A 328 13.82 -0.24 27.56
N ALA A 329 13.91 0.96 28.15
CA ALA A 329 14.33 1.17 29.53
C ALA A 329 13.17 1.15 30.54
N LEU A 330 11.93 1.39 30.10
CA LEU A 330 10.75 1.40 30.98
C LEU A 330 10.50 0.06 31.71
N PRO A 331 10.72 -1.13 31.11
CA PRO A 331 10.42 -2.41 31.74
C PRO A 331 11.05 -2.63 33.12
N GLY A 332 12.24 -2.08 33.38
CA GLY A 332 12.92 -2.21 34.68
C GLY A 332 12.16 -1.55 35.84
N PHE A 333 11.30 -0.58 35.56
CA PHE A 333 10.55 0.18 36.57
C PHE A 333 9.12 -0.32 36.79
N LEU A 334 8.58 -1.10 35.85
CA LEU A 334 7.16 -1.51 35.85
C LEU A 334 6.71 -2.31 37.10
N PRO A 335 7.52 -3.20 37.72
CA PRO A 335 7.09 -3.91 38.91
C PRO A 335 6.69 -2.98 40.07
N ALA A 336 7.52 -1.99 40.38
CA ALA A 336 7.25 -1.02 41.45
C ALA A 336 6.10 -0.07 41.07
N ILE A 337 6.04 0.35 39.80
CA ILE A 337 4.97 1.20 39.29
C ILE A 337 3.61 0.48 39.35
N SER A 338 3.57 -0.83 39.11
CA SER A 338 2.35 -1.65 39.22
C SER A 338 1.78 -1.62 40.63
N GLU A 339 2.63 -1.84 41.64
CA GLU A 339 2.20 -1.80 43.04
C GLU A 339 1.72 -0.40 43.43
N LYS A 340 2.38 0.65 42.94
CA LYS A 340 2.01 2.04 43.23
C LYS A 340 0.71 2.50 42.56
N LEU A 341 0.53 2.23 41.26
CA LEU A 341 -0.61 2.74 40.49
C LEU A 341 -1.84 1.84 40.56
N LEU A 342 -1.64 0.51 40.58
CA LEU A 342 -2.75 -0.46 40.59
C LEU A 342 -2.99 -1.09 41.96
N GLY A 343 -2.03 -1.01 42.89
CA GLY A 343 -2.09 -1.77 44.15
C GLY A 343 -1.89 -3.27 43.96
N GLU A 344 -1.44 -3.71 42.78
CA GLU A 344 -1.29 -5.11 42.39
C GLU A 344 0.16 -5.40 42.00
N LYS A 345 0.66 -6.60 42.34
CA LYS A 345 1.92 -7.11 41.80
C LYS A 345 1.80 -7.36 40.29
N LEU A 346 2.88 -7.09 39.55
CA LEU A 346 2.92 -7.34 38.13
C LEU A 346 2.84 -8.86 37.85
N LEU A 347 1.78 -9.29 37.15
CA LEU A 347 1.47 -10.71 36.92
C LEU A 347 2.46 -11.40 35.98
N MET A 348 2.97 -10.68 34.98
CA MET A 348 3.95 -11.19 34.02
C MET A 348 5.18 -10.28 33.98
N PRO A 349 6.38 -10.81 34.28
CA PRO A 349 7.59 -10.02 34.25
C PRO A 349 7.97 -9.65 32.80
N SER A 350 8.75 -8.59 32.69
CA SER A 350 9.50 -8.30 31.46
C SER A 350 10.87 -8.95 31.50
N VAL A 351 11.57 -8.99 30.36
CA VAL A 351 13.00 -9.33 30.33
C VAL A 351 13.74 -8.44 31.32
N ALA A 352 14.65 -9.03 32.11
CA ALA A 352 15.45 -8.27 33.06
C ALA A 352 16.18 -7.14 32.32
N THR A 353 15.96 -5.91 32.80
CA THR A 353 16.29 -4.67 32.09
C THR A 353 16.96 -3.71 33.05
N TRP A 354 18.14 -3.20 32.68
CA TRP A 354 18.94 -2.26 33.45
C TRP A 354 19.13 -0.98 32.65
N TRP A 355 18.56 0.13 33.11
CA TRP A 355 18.79 1.43 32.50
C TRP A 355 20.11 2.02 33.01
N CYS A 356 21.10 2.15 32.14
CA CYS A 356 22.45 2.56 32.52
C CYS A 356 22.53 4.00 33.06
N GLY A 357 21.45 4.79 32.98
CA GLY A 357 21.35 6.09 33.65
C GLY A 357 21.47 6.00 35.17
N GLU A 358 21.14 4.86 35.77
CA GLU A 358 21.39 4.58 37.18
C GLU A 358 22.79 4.00 37.38
N ARG A 359 23.53 4.52 38.36
CA ARG A 359 24.93 4.11 38.59
C ARG A 359 25.07 2.62 38.88
N ALA A 360 24.17 2.04 39.67
CA ALA A 360 24.18 0.61 39.98
C ALA A 360 23.93 -0.26 38.72
N ALA A 361 22.97 0.14 37.89
CA ALA A 361 22.68 -0.52 36.62
C ALA A 361 23.84 -0.43 35.62
N LEU A 362 24.54 0.71 35.55
CA LEU A 362 25.72 0.90 34.71
C LEU A 362 26.86 -0.05 35.10
N GLU A 363 27.23 -0.08 36.39
CA GLU A 363 28.36 -0.92 36.84
C GLU A 363 28.01 -2.40 36.69
N PHE A 364 26.77 -2.80 37.00
CA PHE A 364 26.29 -4.18 36.74
C PHE A 364 26.41 -4.54 35.24
N THR A 365 26.02 -3.63 34.35
CA THR A 365 26.10 -3.83 32.90
C THR A 365 27.54 -4.02 32.42
N ILE A 366 28.48 -3.26 32.97
CA ILE A 366 29.91 -3.36 32.61
C ILE A 366 30.51 -4.68 33.11
N GLU A 367 30.15 -5.10 34.32
CA GLU A 367 30.62 -6.33 34.94
C GLU A 367 30.10 -7.58 34.22
N HIS A 368 28.80 -7.60 33.86
CA HIS A 368 28.11 -8.76 33.30
C HIS A 368 27.88 -8.64 31.79
N LEU A 369 28.72 -7.87 31.08
CA LEU A 369 28.49 -7.52 29.68
C LEU A 369 28.24 -8.76 28.79
N ASP A 370 28.95 -9.87 29.04
CA ASP A 370 28.83 -11.10 28.24
C ASP A 370 27.44 -11.74 28.26
N ASP A 371 26.65 -11.52 29.31
CA ASP A 371 25.31 -12.09 29.48
C ASP A 371 24.19 -11.12 29.04
N LEU A 372 24.56 -9.97 28.46
CA LEU A 372 23.66 -8.87 28.19
C LEU A 372 23.61 -8.46 26.72
N VAL A 373 22.49 -7.89 26.33
CA VAL A 373 22.26 -7.21 25.05
C VAL A 373 22.12 -5.72 25.30
N ILE A 374 22.95 -4.92 24.64
CA ILE A 374 22.91 -3.46 24.78
C ILE A 374 22.07 -2.84 23.66
N LYS A 375 21.16 -1.96 24.06
CA LYS A 375 20.25 -1.22 23.17
C LYS A 375 20.29 0.28 23.50
N GLY A 376 19.84 1.11 22.58
CA GLY A 376 19.62 2.53 22.84
C GLY A 376 18.37 2.77 23.67
N SER A 377 18.44 3.61 24.70
CA SER A 377 17.26 4.01 25.51
C SER A 377 16.36 5.03 24.80
N TYR A 378 16.93 5.79 23.86
CA TYR A 378 16.23 6.84 23.12
C TYR A 378 16.16 6.50 21.62
N PRO A 379 15.08 6.87 20.91
CA PRO A 379 14.93 6.62 19.47
C PRO A 379 15.99 7.31 18.59
N SER A 380 16.66 8.34 19.11
CA SER A 380 17.78 9.03 18.45
C SER A 380 19.04 8.17 18.39
N GLN A 381 19.19 7.20 19.30
CA GLN A 381 20.36 6.33 19.41
C GLN A 381 20.20 5.09 18.53
N ARG A 382 20.34 5.28 17.21
CA ARG A 382 20.15 4.21 16.22
C ARG A 382 21.42 3.38 16.04
N PHE A 383 21.41 2.19 16.61
CA PHE A 383 22.37 1.13 16.31
C PHE A 383 21.71 -0.23 16.48
N ASP A 384 22.23 -1.24 15.80
CA ASP A 384 21.75 -2.61 15.98
C ASP A 384 22.01 -3.10 17.41
N PRO A 385 21.10 -3.88 18.02
CA PRO A 385 21.34 -4.46 19.34
C PRO A 385 22.70 -5.16 19.38
N LEU A 386 23.55 -4.76 20.33
CA LEU A 386 24.90 -5.31 20.49
C LEU A 386 24.86 -6.44 21.51
N PHE A 387 25.29 -7.62 21.11
CA PHE A 387 25.40 -8.76 21.99
C PHE A 387 26.74 -8.72 22.72
N GLY A 388 26.72 -8.62 24.04
CA GLY A 388 27.96 -8.41 24.78
C GLY A 388 28.93 -9.59 24.71
N ASN A 389 28.43 -10.83 24.56
CA ASN A 389 29.28 -12.01 24.30
C ASN A 389 30.03 -11.97 22.96
N GLU A 390 29.61 -11.12 22.02
CA GLU A 390 30.29 -10.89 20.74
C GLU A 390 31.32 -9.76 20.82
N LEU A 391 31.25 -8.89 21.85
CA LEU A 391 32.16 -7.77 22.04
C LEU A 391 33.47 -8.23 22.69
N LYS A 392 34.53 -8.35 21.87
CA LYS A 392 35.86 -8.80 22.31
C LYS A 392 36.94 -7.74 22.04
N GLY A 393 38.02 -7.78 22.83
CA GLY A 393 39.20 -6.92 22.63
C GLY A 393 38.87 -5.42 22.65
N SER A 394 39.31 -4.70 21.61
CA SER A 394 39.12 -3.25 21.47
C SER A 394 37.65 -2.84 21.41
N GLN A 395 36.79 -3.63 20.77
CA GLN A 395 35.35 -3.35 20.66
C GLN A 395 34.67 -3.31 22.03
N ARG A 396 35.09 -4.18 22.95
CA ARG A 396 34.58 -4.19 24.34
C ARG A 396 34.95 -2.92 25.08
N GLN A 397 36.22 -2.51 24.98
CA GLN A 397 36.73 -1.30 25.63
C GLN A 397 36.04 -0.04 25.09
N GLU A 398 35.86 0.04 23.77
CA GLU A 398 35.13 1.14 23.14
C GLU A 398 33.67 1.20 23.62
N MET A 399 33.01 0.05 23.73
CA MET A 399 31.63 0.01 24.23
C MET A 399 31.53 0.45 25.69
N ILE A 400 32.45 0.02 26.55
CA ILE A 400 32.51 0.46 27.95
C ILE A 400 32.77 1.98 28.03
N ALA A 401 33.67 2.52 27.21
CA ALA A 401 33.92 3.96 27.15
C ALA A 401 32.66 4.74 26.72
N ARG A 402 31.91 4.23 25.73
CA ARG A 402 30.63 4.81 25.30
C ARG A 402 29.56 4.78 26.39
N LEU A 403 29.45 3.64 27.10
CA LEU A 403 28.54 3.48 28.24
C LEU A 403 28.85 4.50 29.35
N ARG A 404 30.13 4.66 29.72
CA ARG A 404 30.55 5.64 30.75
C ARG A 404 30.37 7.09 30.30
N ALA A 405 30.51 7.39 29.00
CA ALA A 405 30.41 8.75 28.48
C ALA A 405 28.97 9.28 28.44
N ARG A 406 27.98 8.43 28.11
CA ARG A 406 26.55 8.79 28.04
C ARG A 406 25.64 7.68 28.60
N PRO A 407 25.73 7.37 29.90
CA PRO A 407 25.03 6.23 30.51
C PRO A 407 23.53 6.20 30.24
N GLN A 408 22.86 7.34 30.34
CA GLN A 408 21.42 7.49 30.16
C GLN A 408 20.90 7.10 28.76
N ALA A 409 21.79 7.08 27.76
CA ALA A 409 21.43 6.74 26.38
C ALA A 409 21.38 5.22 26.12
N TYR A 410 21.73 4.40 27.11
CA TYR A 410 21.87 2.95 26.97
C TYR A 410 21.04 2.19 27.98
N VAL A 411 20.55 1.04 27.53
CA VAL A 411 19.88 0.04 28.35
C VAL A 411 20.49 -1.32 28.06
N ALA A 412 20.69 -2.12 29.09
CA ALA A 412 21.09 -3.50 28.98
C ALA A 412 19.89 -4.41 29.28
N GLN A 413 19.76 -5.51 28.54
CA GLN A 413 18.75 -6.52 28.78
C GLN A 413 19.39 -7.90 28.81
N GLU A 414 18.83 -8.82 29.59
CA GLU A 414 19.30 -10.19 29.68
C GLU A 414 19.28 -10.90 28.31
N LEU A 415 20.34 -11.63 28.01
CA LEU A 415 20.44 -12.46 26.81
C LEU A 415 19.69 -13.79 27.02
N VAL A 416 18.49 -13.91 26.47
CA VAL A 416 17.63 -15.10 26.65
C VAL A 416 17.52 -15.90 25.34
N ASN A 417 17.60 -17.23 25.46
CA ASN A 417 17.22 -18.15 24.40
C ASN A 417 15.72 -18.48 24.49
N PHE A 418 14.91 -17.87 23.62
CA PHE A 418 13.47 -18.11 23.60
C PHE A 418 13.08 -19.52 23.16
N SER A 419 11.85 -19.93 23.51
CA SER A 419 11.27 -21.21 23.13
C SER A 419 11.27 -21.47 21.63
N GLN A 420 11.12 -22.74 21.27
CA GLN A 420 11.08 -23.21 19.90
C GLN A 420 9.80 -23.99 19.60
N ALA A 421 9.30 -23.86 18.38
CA ALA A 421 8.13 -24.59 17.89
C ALA A 421 8.45 -25.32 16.57
N PRO A 422 7.69 -26.37 16.23
CA PRO A 422 7.89 -27.10 14.98
C PRO A 422 7.53 -26.23 13.78
N ALA A 423 8.45 -26.16 12.82
CA ALA A 423 8.27 -25.52 11.52
C ALA A 423 8.36 -26.54 10.39
N TRP A 424 7.58 -26.36 9.32
CA TRP A 424 7.60 -27.29 8.19
C TRP A 424 8.86 -27.11 7.34
N HIS A 425 9.53 -28.21 6.97
CA HIS A 425 10.72 -28.14 6.13
C HIS A 425 10.37 -27.92 4.65
N GLU A 426 10.82 -26.83 4.04
CA GLU A 426 10.48 -26.48 2.64
C GLU A 426 10.96 -27.52 1.61
N ARG A 427 12.17 -28.07 1.80
CA ARG A 427 12.82 -28.99 0.84
C ARG A 427 12.64 -30.48 1.11
N HIS A 428 12.12 -30.87 2.28
CA HIS A 428 11.97 -32.27 2.66
C HIS A 428 10.50 -32.57 2.87
N GLU A 429 9.97 -33.55 2.15
CA GLU A 429 8.53 -33.82 2.06
C GLU A 429 7.90 -34.28 3.38
N ARG A 430 8.71 -34.66 4.37
CA ARG A 430 8.25 -35.18 5.66
C ARG A 430 9.23 -34.89 6.80
N ALA A 431 9.59 -33.62 7.01
CA ALA A 431 10.47 -33.20 8.10
C ALA A 431 9.99 -31.94 8.81
N LEU A 432 10.14 -31.95 10.14
CA LEU A 432 9.90 -30.80 11.01
C LEU A 432 11.22 -30.24 11.51
N LEU A 433 11.33 -28.92 11.60
CA LEU A 433 12.51 -28.24 12.12
C LEU A 433 12.16 -27.41 13.36
N PRO A 434 12.95 -27.46 14.43
CA PRO A 434 12.78 -26.54 15.55
C PRO A 434 13.18 -25.14 15.11
N ARG A 435 12.32 -24.16 15.39
CA ARG A 435 12.58 -22.75 15.14
C ARG A 435 12.17 -21.92 16.34
N GLY A 436 13.00 -20.95 16.71
CA GLY A 436 12.68 -20.01 17.79
C GLY A 436 11.42 -19.22 17.47
N VAL A 437 10.53 -19.08 18.45
CA VAL A 437 9.25 -18.40 18.30
C VAL A 437 9.04 -17.28 19.30
N GLY A 438 8.28 -16.27 18.88
CA GLY A 438 7.74 -15.21 19.72
C GLY A 438 6.28 -14.96 19.36
N LEU A 439 5.47 -14.57 20.33
CA LEU A 439 4.03 -14.40 20.18
C LEU A 439 3.65 -12.94 20.43
N ARG A 440 3.08 -12.26 19.44
CA ARG A 440 2.43 -10.97 19.65
C ARG A 440 0.95 -11.15 19.93
N VAL A 441 0.50 -10.72 21.11
CA VAL A 441 -0.92 -10.69 21.48
C VAL A 441 -1.47 -9.27 21.46
N PHE A 442 -2.78 -9.13 21.27
CA PHE A 442 -3.45 -7.84 21.11
C PHE A 442 -4.55 -7.68 22.15
N VAL A 443 -4.66 -6.48 22.71
CA VAL A 443 -5.65 -6.10 23.72
C VAL A 443 -6.35 -4.84 23.26
N ALA A 444 -7.68 -4.84 23.28
CA ALA A 444 -8.49 -3.66 22.99
C ALA A 444 -9.17 -3.17 24.27
N ALA A 445 -9.16 -1.86 24.51
CA ALA A 445 -9.93 -1.25 25.57
C ALA A 445 -11.39 -1.11 25.12
N THR A 446 -12.34 -1.53 25.95
CA THR A 446 -13.79 -1.40 25.70
C THR A 446 -14.47 -0.75 26.90
N PRO A 447 -15.72 -0.26 26.77
CA PRO A 447 -16.47 0.31 27.89
C PRO A 447 -16.70 -0.69 29.04
N ALA A 448 -16.71 -1.99 28.74
CA ALA A 448 -16.89 -3.07 29.72
C ALA A 448 -15.55 -3.58 30.33
N GLY A 449 -14.41 -3.03 29.91
CA GLY A 449 -13.08 -3.49 30.29
C GLY A 449 -12.20 -3.82 29.09
N HIS A 450 -11.04 -4.45 29.33
CA HIS A 450 -10.14 -4.84 28.25
C HIS A 450 -10.48 -6.22 27.71
N VAL A 451 -10.44 -6.38 26.39
CA VAL A 451 -10.62 -7.67 25.71
C VAL A 451 -9.32 -8.08 25.03
N VAL A 452 -8.92 -9.33 25.21
CA VAL A 452 -7.72 -9.90 24.58
C VAL A 452 -8.14 -10.73 23.38
N MET A 453 -7.52 -10.51 22.23
CA MET A 453 -7.77 -11.31 21.03
C MET A 453 -7.38 -12.77 21.30
N PRO A 454 -8.28 -13.78 21.17
CA PRO A 454 -7.99 -15.19 21.46
C PRO A 454 -7.12 -15.83 20.37
N GLY A 455 -5.88 -15.37 20.32
CA GLY A 455 -4.90 -15.65 19.29
C GLY A 455 -3.82 -14.57 19.28
N GLY A 456 -3.09 -14.51 18.18
CA GLY A 456 -1.98 -13.59 18.05
C GLY A 456 -1.15 -13.89 16.82
N LEU A 457 -0.15 -13.05 16.61
CA LEU A 457 0.79 -13.25 15.52
C LEU A 457 2.04 -13.94 16.05
N THR A 458 2.18 -15.23 15.75
CA THR A 458 3.40 -15.96 16.06
C THR A 458 4.45 -15.71 14.98
N ARG A 459 5.65 -15.34 15.42
CA ARG A 459 6.82 -15.06 14.59
C ARG A 459 7.81 -16.20 14.71
N VAL A 460 8.40 -16.60 13.59
CA VAL A 460 9.35 -17.70 13.50
C VAL A 460 10.68 -17.17 12.97
N ALA A 461 11.75 -17.42 13.71
CA ALA A 461 13.10 -17.11 13.27
C ALA A 461 13.45 -17.81 11.94
N ALA A 462 13.99 -17.09 10.95
CA ALA A 462 14.44 -17.69 9.69
C ALA A 462 15.63 -18.67 9.88
N VAL A 463 16.51 -18.40 10.85
CA VAL A 463 17.68 -19.22 11.14
C VAL A 463 17.49 -19.95 12.47
N SER A 464 17.93 -21.21 12.53
CA SER A 464 17.79 -22.11 13.69
C SER A 464 18.42 -21.62 15.00
N ASN A 465 19.23 -20.56 14.94
CA ASN A 465 19.89 -19.90 16.08
C ASN A 465 19.65 -18.37 16.13
N ALA A 466 18.65 -17.83 15.40
CA ALA A 466 18.40 -16.39 15.48
C ALA A 466 17.99 -16.01 16.92
N ARG A 467 18.79 -15.15 17.56
CA ARG A 467 18.58 -14.64 18.91
C ARG A 467 17.72 -13.35 18.93
N ILE A 468 17.41 -12.82 17.76
CA ILE A 468 16.51 -11.68 17.58
C ILE A 468 15.33 -12.11 16.71
N ILE A 469 14.13 -11.96 17.25
CA ILE A 469 12.87 -12.10 16.53
C ILE A 469 12.38 -10.66 16.29
N SER A 470 12.77 -10.06 15.16
CA SER A 470 12.31 -8.72 14.76
C SER A 470 11.49 -8.82 13.48
N MET A 471 10.46 -7.98 13.36
CA MET A 471 9.66 -7.82 12.13
C MET A 471 10.53 -7.44 10.92
N GLN A 472 11.61 -6.69 11.13
CA GLN A 472 12.47 -6.16 10.07
C GLN A 472 13.54 -7.15 9.57
N ARG A 473 13.87 -8.17 10.36
CA ARG A 473 14.90 -9.17 10.03
C ARG A 473 14.19 -10.47 9.65
N GLY A 474 13.86 -10.57 8.37
CA GLY A 474 13.12 -11.66 7.70
C GLY A 474 12.92 -12.95 8.50
N GLY A 475 11.66 -13.38 8.60
CA GLY A 475 11.21 -14.61 9.25
C GLY A 475 9.81 -14.97 8.78
N SER A 476 9.42 -16.22 8.95
CA SER A 476 8.07 -16.70 8.65
C SER A 476 7.13 -16.42 9.83
N SER A 477 5.83 -16.54 9.60
CA SER A 477 4.82 -16.47 10.65
C SER A 477 4.01 -17.74 10.77
N LYS A 478 3.34 -17.88 11.92
CA LYS A 478 2.41 -18.96 12.21
C LYS A 478 1.09 -18.38 12.69
N ASP A 479 0.01 -19.10 12.44
CA ASP A 479 -1.25 -18.89 13.17
C ASP A 479 -1.06 -19.33 14.63
N THR A 480 -1.78 -18.69 15.54
CA THR A 480 -1.76 -19.04 16.97
C THR A 480 -3.15 -19.57 17.34
N TRP A 481 -3.25 -20.85 17.64
CA TRP A 481 -4.49 -21.51 18.02
C TRP A 481 -4.66 -21.48 19.53
N VAL A 482 -5.66 -20.71 19.98
CA VAL A 482 -6.10 -20.72 21.36
C VAL A 482 -7.30 -21.66 21.45
N LEU A 483 -7.14 -22.72 22.23
CA LEU A 483 -8.19 -23.70 22.43
C LEU A 483 -9.20 -23.20 23.48
N THR A 484 -10.40 -23.76 23.49
CA THR A 484 -11.40 -23.53 24.55
C THR A 484 -12.11 -24.81 24.92
N GLU A 485 -12.50 -24.94 26.19
CA GLU A 485 -13.40 -26.00 26.67
C GLU A 485 -14.87 -25.58 26.58
N GLN A 486 -15.14 -24.29 26.34
CA GLN A 486 -16.48 -23.75 26.17
C GLN A 486 -16.93 -23.87 24.72
N ALA A 487 -18.23 -23.66 24.47
CA ALA A 487 -18.75 -23.54 23.12
C ALA A 487 -18.00 -22.43 22.35
N VAL A 488 -17.43 -22.79 21.21
CA VAL A 488 -16.70 -21.85 20.36
C VAL A 488 -17.65 -20.76 19.86
N ASN A 489 -17.29 -19.50 20.09
CA ASN A 489 -18.04 -18.37 19.54
C ASN A 489 -17.89 -18.35 18.01
N THR A 490 -18.98 -18.61 17.29
CA THR A 490 -19.06 -18.63 15.82
C THR A 490 -19.47 -17.28 15.23
N PHE A 491 -19.46 -16.22 16.04
CA PHE A 491 -19.81 -14.87 15.61
C PHE A 491 -19.05 -14.46 14.34
N SER A 492 -19.78 -13.83 13.41
CA SER A 492 -19.24 -13.24 12.20
C SER A 492 -19.52 -11.76 12.18
N LEU A 493 -18.54 -10.96 11.77
CA LEU A 493 -18.73 -9.54 11.49
C LEU A 493 -19.65 -9.30 10.29
N LEU A 494 -19.86 -10.30 9.44
CA LEU A 494 -20.85 -10.22 8.38
C LEU A 494 -22.25 -10.23 9.00
N LYS A 495 -23.02 -9.16 8.77
CA LYS A 495 -24.41 -9.10 9.21
C LYS A 495 -25.18 -10.30 8.63
N HIS A 496 -25.83 -11.09 9.49
CA HIS A 496 -26.68 -12.20 9.07
C HIS A 496 -27.91 -11.75 8.28
N SER A 497 -28.36 -10.51 8.48
CA SER A 497 -29.40 -9.89 7.65
C SER A 497 -29.11 -8.40 7.46
N VAL A 498 -29.37 -7.92 6.25
CA VAL A 498 -29.24 -6.51 5.85
C VAL A 498 -30.65 -5.96 5.70
N GLY A 499 -31.02 -4.97 6.53
CA GLY A 499 -32.33 -4.33 6.44
C GLY A 499 -32.40 -3.38 5.25
N LYS A 500 -33.62 -2.95 4.86
CA LYS A 500 -33.79 -1.96 3.76
C LYS A 500 -32.98 -0.68 3.98
N ALA A 501 -32.87 -0.22 5.24
CA ALA A 501 -32.12 0.97 5.61
C ALA A 501 -30.59 0.78 5.51
N ASP A 502 -30.10 -0.46 5.58
CA ASP A 502 -28.67 -0.79 5.42
C ASP A 502 -28.25 -0.90 3.96
N LEU A 503 -29.20 -0.90 3.01
CA LEU A 503 -28.91 -1.02 1.59
C LEU A 503 -28.21 0.25 1.07
N VAL A 504 -26.89 0.17 0.94
CA VAL A 504 -26.10 1.21 0.31
C VAL A 504 -26.21 1.06 -1.22
N ARG A 505 -26.88 2.01 -1.88
CA ARG A 505 -26.92 2.13 -3.34
C ARG A 505 -26.05 3.30 -3.79
N GLY A 506 -24.85 3.00 -4.30
CA GLY A 506 -23.90 3.98 -4.85
C GLY A 506 -22.71 4.30 -3.94
N GLY A 507 -21.55 4.60 -4.56
CA GLY A 507 -20.25 4.82 -3.90
C GLY A 507 -20.08 6.17 -3.20
N ARG A 508 -21.00 6.56 -2.33
CA ARG A 508 -21.05 7.89 -1.66
C ARG A 508 -19.90 8.20 -0.67
N ASN A 509 -18.89 7.33 -0.58
CA ASN A 509 -17.82 7.43 0.42
C ASN A 509 -16.40 7.43 -0.20
N LEU A 510 -16.28 7.60 -1.53
CA LEU A 510 -14.95 7.67 -2.14
C LEU A 510 -14.25 8.97 -1.74
N SER A 511 -12.99 8.86 -1.31
CA SER A 511 -12.15 10.03 -1.10
C SER A 511 -11.80 10.67 -2.45
N SER A 512 -11.54 11.98 -2.44
CA SER A 512 -11.12 12.69 -3.65
C SER A 512 -9.85 12.08 -4.26
N ARG A 513 -8.86 11.66 -3.45
CA ARG A 513 -7.65 11.00 -3.97
C ARG A 513 -7.96 9.70 -4.71
N VAL A 514 -8.83 8.85 -4.18
CA VAL A 514 -9.17 7.57 -4.84
C VAL A 514 -9.76 7.82 -6.22
N VAL A 515 -10.62 8.83 -6.34
CA VAL A 515 -11.26 9.20 -7.60
C VAL A 515 -10.26 9.84 -8.57
N GLU A 516 -9.41 10.73 -8.06
CA GLU A 516 -8.29 11.33 -8.80
C GLU A 516 -7.34 10.25 -9.34
N SER A 517 -7.00 9.27 -8.52
CA SER A 517 -6.18 8.14 -8.91
C SER A 517 -6.88 7.32 -10.00
N LEU A 518 -8.17 7.00 -9.86
CA LEU A 518 -8.89 6.30 -10.93
C LEU A 518 -8.99 7.12 -12.23
N TYR A 519 -9.14 8.45 -12.12
CA TYR A 519 -9.10 9.38 -13.25
C TYR A 519 -7.75 9.31 -14.00
N TRP A 520 -6.64 9.48 -13.27
CA TRP A 520 -5.29 9.41 -13.83
C TRP A 520 -4.92 8.01 -14.32
N PHE A 521 -5.37 6.95 -13.63
CA PHE A 521 -5.23 5.57 -14.09
C PHE A 521 -5.84 5.41 -15.49
N GLY A 522 -7.05 5.93 -15.69
CA GLY A 522 -7.69 5.96 -17.00
C GLY A 522 -6.84 6.68 -18.06
N ARG A 523 -6.32 7.86 -17.74
CA ARG A 523 -5.46 8.63 -18.66
C ARG A 523 -4.17 7.90 -19.01
N TYR A 524 -3.43 7.41 -18.01
CA TYR A 524 -2.17 6.72 -18.24
C TYR A 524 -2.37 5.40 -18.97
N ALA A 525 -3.42 4.63 -18.67
CA ALA A 525 -3.73 3.40 -19.41
C ALA A 525 -3.97 3.68 -20.89
N GLU A 526 -4.71 4.76 -21.18
CA GLU A 526 -4.98 5.18 -22.54
C GLU A 526 -3.71 5.71 -23.25
N ARG A 527 -2.83 6.42 -22.53
CA ARG A 527 -1.56 6.90 -23.05
C ARG A 527 -0.57 5.77 -23.35
N CYS A 528 -0.52 4.75 -22.48
CA CYS A 528 0.26 3.54 -22.75
C CYS A 528 -0.19 2.88 -24.06
N ASP A 529 -1.50 2.67 -24.27
CA ASP A 529 -2.03 2.05 -25.49
C ASP A 529 -1.59 2.82 -26.74
N LYS A 530 -1.84 4.13 -26.81
CA LYS A 530 -1.55 4.94 -27.99
C LYS A 530 -0.08 5.13 -28.27
N THR A 531 0.72 5.36 -27.23
CA THR A 531 2.18 5.47 -27.36
C THR A 531 2.73 4.14 -27.90
N SER A 532 2.20 3.01 -27.43
CA SER A 532 2.58 1.70 -27.95
C SER A 532 2.19 1.51 -29.40
N ARG A 533 0.98 1.93 -29.82
CA ARG A 533 0.54 1.89 -31.23
C ARG A 533 1.43 2.76 -32.13
N LEU A 534 1.74 3.99 -31.71
CA LEU A 534 2.59 4.90 -32.47
C LEU A 534 4.00 4.33 -32.66
N LEU A 535 4.60 3.82 -31.58
CA LEU A 535 5.93 3.21 -31.64
C LEU A 535 5.92 1.91 -32.46
N ARG A 536 4.84 1.12 -32.40
CA ARG A 536 4.68 -0.10 -33.20
C ARG A 536 4.63 0.20 -34.69
N VAL A 537 3.85 1.22 -35.08
CA VAL A 537 3.76 1.71 -36.46
C VAL A 537 5.14 2.19 -36.95
N ALA A 538 5.89 2.93 -36.13
CA ALA A 538 7.23 3.40 -36.46
C ALA A 538 8.24 2.24 -36.60
N LEU A 539 8.31 1.35 -35.61
CA LEU A 539 9.27 0.24 -35.59
C LEU A 539 9.00 -0.80 -36.68
N ALA A 540 7.75 -1.08 -37.02
CA ALA A 540 7.43 -1.96 -38.16
C ALA A 540 8.04 -1.43 -39.47
N ARG A 541 7.92 -0.11 -39.70
CA ARG A 541 8.46 0.56 -40.90
C ARG A 541 9.98 0.72 -40.88
N LEU A 542 10.60 0.67 -39.70
CA LEU A 542 12.05 0.61 -39.56
C LEU A 542 12.61 -0.74 -40.03
N ILE A 543 11.86 -1.83 -39.85
CA ILE A 543 12.25 -3.19 -40.26
C ILE A 543 11.97 -3.43 -41.76
N ASP A 544 10.95 -2.80 -42.32
CA ASP A 544 10.58 -2.95 -43.72
C ASP A 544 11.60 -2.30 -44.68
N ALA A 545 12.21 -3.10 -45.55
CA ALA A 545 13.19 -2.62 -46.53
C ALA A 545 12.51 -2.09 -47.81
N GLY A 546 12.12 -0.80 -47.82
CA GLY A 546 11.56 -0.13 -49.00
C GLY A 546 11.66 1.39 -48.95
N GLY A 547 11.81 2.04 -50.12
CA GLY A 547 11.92 3.51 -50.21
C GLY A 547 10.68 4.24 -49.67
N ASP A 548 9.48 3.68 -49.91
CA ASP A 548 8.22 4.21 -49.38
C ASP A 548 8.11 4.01 -47.86
N ALA A 549 8.62 2.89 -47.32
CA ALA A 549 8.67 2.62 -45.88
C ALA A 549 9.56 3.62 -45.14
N GLN A 550 10.68 4.02 -45.74
CA GLN A 550 11.59 5.02 -45.15
C GLN A 550 11.00 6.43 -45.10
N ASN A 551 10.21 6.81 -46.12
CA ASN A 551 9.47 8.08 -46.13
C ASN A 551 8.35 8.06 -45.08
N ALA A 552 7.60 6.95 -44.99
CA ALA A 552 6.58 6.76 -43.98
C ALA A 552 7.16 6.78 -42.56
N LEU A 553 8.31 6.13 -42.33
CA LEU A 553 9.04 6.18 -41.06
C LEU A 553 9.39 7.61 -40.67
N GLY A 554 9.91 8.41 -41.62
CA GLY A 554 10.19 9.83 -41.39
C GLY A 554 8.95 10.60 -40.94
N ALA A 555 7.82 10.42 -41.64
CA ALA A 555 6.56 11.08 -41.32
C ALA A 555 6.00 10.68 -39.94
N VAL A 556 6.10 9.39 -39.57
CA VAL A 556 5.67 8.88 -38.26
C VAL A 556 6.57 9.44 -37.15
N CYS A 557 7.89 9.50 -37.34
CA CYS A 557 8.80 10.11 -36.39
C CYS A 557 8.51 11.61 -36.21
N ASP A 558 8.23 12.36 -37.28
CA ASP A 558 7.87 13.78 -37.19
C ASP A 558 6.55 13.97 -36.41
N LEU A 559 5.55 13.13 -36.65
CA LEU A 559 4.32 13.13 -35.88
C LEU A 559 4.59 12.79 -34.40
N ALA A 560 5.45 11.81 -34.12
CA ALA A 560 5.81 11.44 -32.76
C ALA A 560 6.52 12.57 -32.00
N ARG A 561 7.24 13.47 -32.69
CA ARG A 561 7.79 14.70 -32.09
C ARG A 561 6.71 15.73 -31.79
N ILE A 562 5.75 15.94 -32.70
CA ILE A 562 4.60 16.83 -32.45
C ILE A 562 3.78 16.34 -31.24
N LEU A 563 3.65 15.03 -31.10
CA LEU A 563 2.95 14.39 -29.98
C LEU A 563 3.81 14.25 -28.71
N GLN A 564 5.04 14.77 -28.71
CA GLN A 564 5.97 14.74 -27.57
C GLN A 564 6.34 13.33 -27.09
N VAL A 565 6.22 12.31 -27.95
CA VAL A 565 6.69 10.94 -27.67
C VAL A 565 8.20 10.82 -27.96
N LEU A 566 8.67 11.57 -28.96
CA LEU A 566 10.08 11.73 -29.27
C LEU A 566 10.52 13.16 -28.94
N PRO A 567 11.78 13.36 -28.51
CA PRO A 567 12.29 14.70 -28.25
C PRO A 567 12.22 15.57 -29.51
N ALA A 568 11.99 16.88 -29.32
CA ALA A 568 12.06 17.83 -30.41
C ALA A 568 13.44 17.72 -31.09
N ALA A 569 13.46 17.77 -32.42
CA ALA A 569 14.73 17.78 -33.14
C ALA A 569 15.51 19.02 -32.68
N GLU A 570 16.70 18.83 -32.09
CA GLU A 570 17.59 19.94 -31.80
C GLU A 570 17.84 20.69 -33.12
N GLN A 571 17.28 21.90 -33.23
CA GLN A 571 17.79 22.82 -34.23
C GLN A 571 19.26 23.03 -33.88
N ALA A 572 20.15 22.68 -34.80
CA ALA A 572 21.56 23.01 -34.74
C ALA A 572 21.73 24.53 -34.66
N SER A 573 21.44 25.11 -33.50
CA SER A 573 21.76 26.48 -33.16
C SER A 573 23.23 26.44 -32.78
N GLY A 574 24.04 27.02 -33.65
CA GLY A 574 25.49 26.92 -33.59
C GLY A 574 26.04 27.38 -32.24
N LYS A 575 26.46 26.40 -31.42
CA LYS A 575 27.55 26.44 -30.44
C LYS A 575 27.58 25.09 -29.72
N ALA A 576 28.35 24.13 -30.23
CA ALA A 576 28.67 22.91 -29.50
C ALA A 576 30.09 22.44 -29.85
N ASP A 577 31.01 22.63 -28.89
CA ASP A 577 32.38 22.08 -28.88
C ASP A 577 32.42 20.62 -28.38
N THR A 578 31.33 19.85 -28.52
CA THR A 578 31.32 18.41 -28.23
C THR A 578 30.51 17.68 -29.30
N ALA A 579 31.21 17.20 -30.33
CA ALA A 579 30.63 16.45 -31.44
C ALA A 579 30.34 14.99 -31.04
N GLU A 580 29.17 14.72 -30.45
CA GLU A 580 28.52 13.42 -30.59
C GLU A 580 27.51 13.52 -31.75
N ALA A 581 27.54 12.55 -32.67
CA ALA A 581 26.60 12.50 -33.79
C ALA A 581 25.16 12.37 -33.26
N PRO A 582 24.15 12.99 -33.91
CA PRO A 582 22.77 12.84 -33.49
C PRO A 582 22.37 11.35 -33.46
N PRO A 583 21.60 10.91 -32.45
CA PRO A 583 21.23 9.51 -32.30
C PRO A 583 20.50 9.01 -33.55
N SER A 584 20.72 7.74 -33.92
CA SER A 584 19.98 7.12 -35.02
C SER A 584 18.48 7.08 -34.69
N ARG A 585 17.62 7.12 -35.72
CA ARG A 585 16.16 6.99 -35.52
C ARG A 585 15.77 5.73 -34.75
N GLU A 586 16.51 4.65 -34.96
CA GLU A 586 16.39 3.41 -34.19
C GLU A 586 16.65 3.64 -32.69
N ALA A 587 17.77 4.29 -32.36
CA ALA A 587 18.12 4.59 -30.97
C ALA A 587 17.09 5.52 -30.30
N GLU A 588 16.55 6.51 -31.03
CA GLU A 588 15.47 7.38 -30.55
C GLU A 588 14.20 6.59 -30.21
N LEU A 589 13.74 5.72 -31.13
CA LEU A 589 12.54 4.90 -30.95
C LEU A 589 12.71 3.91 -29.79
N LEU A 590 13.86 3.23 -29.70
CA LEU A 590 14.15 2.30 -28.61
C LEU A 590 14.22 3.03 -27.26
N ARG A 591 14.80 4.24 -27.22
CA ARG A 591 14.81 5.08 -26.00
C ARG A 591 13.40 5.49 -25.57
N ALA A 592 12.50 5.76 -26.50
CA ALA A 592 11.09 6.06 -26.20
C ALA A 592 10.34 4.85 -25.62
N VAL A 593 10.72 3.62 -25.99
CA VAL A 593 10.17 2.38 -25.43
C VAL A 593 10.64 2.15 -23.99
N CYS A 594 11.95 2.24 -23.72
CA CYS A 594 12.54 1.75 -22.45
C CYS A 594 13.40 2.74 -21.66
N GLY A 595 13.28 4.05 -21.92
CA GLY A 595 14.03 5.11 -21.24
C GLY A 595 14.09 4.96 -19.71
N LYS A 596 15.30 5.16 -19.16
CA LYS A 596 15.54 5.03 -17.70
C LYS A 596 14.92 6.18 -16.90
N GLU A 597 14.80 7.36 -17.48
CA GLU A 597 14.26 8.54 -16.79
C GLU A 597 12.74 8.46 -16.66
N TRP A 598 12.20 9.11 -15.61
CA TRP A 598 10.77 9.39 -15.47
C TRP A 598 10.34 10.48 -16.47
N GLY A 599 10.56 10.23 -17.77
CA GLY A 599 10.33 11.16 -18.88
C GLY A 599 9.10 10.84 -19.74
N GLU A 600 8.98 11.53 -20.88
CA GLU A 600 7.82 11.53 -21.82
C GLU A 600 7.71 10.28 -22.73
N GLY A 601 8.20 9.12 -22.29
CA GLY A 601 8.17 7.86 -23.05
C GLY A 601 7.25 6.78 -22.47
N LEU A 602 7.11 5.65 -23.18
CA LEU A 602 6.23 4.54 -22.80
C LEU A 602 6.57 3.96 -21.43
N ALA A 603 7.86 3.76 -21.13
CA ALA A 603 8.31 3.29 -19.83
C ALA A 603 7.91 4.24 -18.69
N GLY A 604 7.92 5.55 -18.94
CA GLY A 604 7.46 6.57 -17.99
C GLY A 604 5.97 6.44 -17.73
N ASP A 605 5.17 6.30 -18.78
CA ASP A 605 3.72 6.13 -18.65
C ASP A 605 3.32 4.81 -17.98
N ILE A 606 4.03 3.70 -18.27
CA ILE A 606 3.82 2.43 -17.57
C ILE A 606 4.14 2.59 -16.08
N ARG A 607 5.22 3.29 -15.72
CA ARG A 607 5.57 3.55 -14.31
C ARG A 607 4.52 4.44 -13.62
N ARG A 608 4.00 5.47 -14.30
CA ARG A 608 2.90 6.31 -13.78
C ARG A 608 1.61 5.51 -13.62
N LEU A 609 1.26 4.67 -14.59
CA LEU A 609 0.11 3.76 -14.51
C LEU A 609 0.23 2.81 -13.32
N LEU A 610 1.41 2.20 -13.14
CA LEU A 610 1.71 1.33 -12.00
C LEU A 610 1.62 2.09 -10.66
N TRP A 611 2.17 3.30 -10.62
CA TRP A 611 2.14 4.14 -9.43
C TRP A 611 0.72 4.51 -9.02
N VAL A 612 -0.12 4.93 -9.96
CA VAL A 612 -1.52 5.22 -9.64
C VAL A 612 -2.29 3.95 -9.30
N ALA A 613 -1.96 2.82 -9.93
CA ALA A 613 -2.64 1.55 -9.65
C ALA A 613 -2.40 1.05 -8.21
N THR A 614 -1.19 1.24 -7.66
CA THR A 614 -0.89 0.84 -6.27
C THR A 614 -1.68 1.66 -5.24
N GLN A 615 -1.98 2.92 -5.55
CA GLN A 615 -2.75 3.85 -4.70
C GLN A 615 -4.21 3.45 -4.53
N VAL A 616 -4.77 2.71 -5.50
CA VAL A 616 -6.17 2.24 -5.52
C VAL A 616 -6.26 0.73 -5.74
N ARG A 617 -5.25 -0.03 -5.27
CA ARG A 617 -5.14 -1.49 -5.42
C ARG A 617 -6.42 -2.21 -5.02
N GLU A 618 -7.08 -1.74 -3.96
CA GLU A 618 -8.30 -2.32 -3.41
C GLU A 618 -9.53 -2.23 -4.32
N ARG A 619 -9.43 -1.45 -5.41
CA ARG A 619 -10.49 -1.29 -6.42
C ARG A 619 -10.36 -2.21 -7.62
N PHE A 620 -9.22 -2.89 -7.75
CA PHE A 620 -8.97 -3.81 -8.85
C PHE A 620 -9.27 -5.25 -8.44
N SER A 621 -9.77 -6.04 -9.39
CA SER A 621 -9.80 -7.49 -9.20
C SER A 621 -8.37 -8.04 -9.17
N LEU A 622 -8.23 -9.26 -8.63
CA LEU A 622 -6.96 -9.97 -8.63
C LEU A 622 -6.40 -10.13 -10.05
N ASP A 623 -7.25 -10.49 -11.02
CA ASP A 623 -6.83 -10.65 -12.43
C ASP A 623 -6.29 -9.34 -13.02
N ASN A 624 -6.93 -8.22 -12.73
CA ASN A 624 -6.48 -6.90 -13.20
C ASN A 624 -5.14 -6.51 -12.55
N TRP A 625 -4.99 -6.79 -11.25
CA TRP A 625 -3.72 -6.59 -10.54
C TRP A 625 -2.59 -7.47 -11.11
N HIS A 626 -2.87 -8.72 -11.46
CA HIS A 626 -1.91 -9.61 -12.10
C HIS A 626 -1.48 -9.12 -13.49
N ALA A 627 -2.40 -8.59 -14.29
CA ALA A 627 -2.09 -8.01 -15.59
C ALA A 627 -1.11 -6.81 -15.43
N ILE A 628 -1.36 -5.95 -14.45
CA ILE A 628 -0.51 -4.80 -14.12
C ILE A 628 0.89 -5.24 -13.65
N ASN A 629 0.97 -6.21 -12.73
CA ASN A 629 2.26 -6.72 -12.26
C ASN A 629 3.06 -7.42 -13.36
N ARG A 630 2.38 -8.14 -14.27
CA ARG A 630 3.03 -8.75 -15.43
C ARG A 630 3.66 -7.68 -16.33
N LEU A 631 2.97 -6.57 -16.57
CA LEU A 631 3.50 -5.43 -17.31
C LEU A 631 4.76 -4.84 -16.66
N GLN A 632 4.77 -4.71 -15.33
CA GLN A 632 5.94 -4.25 -14.58
C GLN A 632 7.14 -5.20 -14.72
N GLN A 633 6.91 -6.50 -14.51
CA GLN A 633 7.97 -7.52 -14.62
C GLN A 633 8.57 -7.54 -16.02
N ARG A 634 7.74 -7.42 -17.06
CA ARG A 634 8.19 -7.34 -18.46
C ARG A 634 9.02 -6.09 -18.72
N LEU A 635 8.55 -4.91 -18.27
CA LEU A 635 9.31 -3.67 -18.40
C LEU A 635 10.68 -3.78 -17.70
N GLN A 636 10.73 -4.37 -16.51
CA GLN A 636 11.98 -4.59 -15.78
C GLN A 636 12.92 -5.54 -16.52
N HIS A 637 12.39 -6.66 -17.04
CA HIS A 637 13.18 -7.63 -17.79
C HIS A 637 13.79 -7.00 -19.05
N TYR A 638 12.98 -6.24 -19.80
CA TYR A 638 13.42 -5.52 -21.00
C TYR A 638 14.45 -4.43 -20.66
N SER A 639 14.22 -3.66 -19.59
CA SER A 639 15.15 -2.60 -19.14
C SER A 639 16.48 -3.15 -18.59
N ALA A 640 16.47 -4.35 -18.00
CA ALA A 640 17.65 -5.03 -17.48
C ALA A 640 18.48 -5.66 -18.59
N ALA A 641 17.83 -6.27 -19.60
CA ALA A 641 18.49 -6.81 -20.79
C ALA A 641 19.28 -5.72 -21.56
N GLY A 642 18.72 -4.51 -21.63
CA GLY A 642 19.37 -3.33 -22.22
C GLY A 642 20.68 -2.86 -21.56
N LYS A 643 21.08 -3.42 -20.40
CA LYS A 643 22.39 -3.16 -19.79
C LYS A 643 23.52 -4.04 -20.36
N ALA A 644 23.19 -5.16 -21.00
CA ALA A 644 24.17 -6.11 -21.55
C ALA A 644 24.30 -6.00 -23.07
N LEU A 645 23.19 -5.74 -23.78
CA LEU A 645 23.13 -5.50 -25.23
C LEU A 645 21.93 -4.57 -25.54
N PRO A 646 22.04 -3.59 -26.45
CA PRO A 646 20.86 -2.83 -26.87
C PRO A 646 19.80 -3.78 -27.45
N PRO A 647 18.53 -3.66 -27.03
CA PRO A 647 17.48 -4.56 -27.48
C PRO A 647 17.22 -4.38 -28.99
N ALA A 648 16.99 -5.48 -29.71
CA ALA A 648 16.71 -5.41 -31.13
C ALA A 648 15.32 -4.80 -31.39
N PRO A 649 15.09 -4.16 -32.56
CA PRO A 649 13.77 -3.65 -32.95
C PRO A 649 12.67 -4.71 -32.93
N SER A 650 12.99 -5.98 -33.23
CA SER A 650 12.05 -7.10 -33.13
C SER A 650 11.58 -7.38 -31.71
N ASP A 651 12.49 -7.29 -30.73
CA ASP A 651 12.16 -7.49 -29.32
C ASP A 651 11.30 -6.33 -28.80
N ALA A 652 11.55 -5.11 -29.29
CA ALA A 652 10.72 -3.95 -29.00
C ALA A 652 9.29 -4.14 -29.50
N LEU A 653 9.10 -4.62 -30.75
CA LEU A 653 7.77 -4.90 -31.29
C LEU A 653 7.03 -5.97 -30.47
N ALA A 654 7.69 -7.06 -30.10
CA ALA A 654 7.09 -8.10 -29.27
C ALA A 654 6.66 -7.55 -27.90
N PHE A 655 7.49 -6.70 -27.28
CA PHE A 655 7.13 -6.02 -26.05
C PHE A 655 5.91 -5.11 -26.23
N LEU A 656 5.86 -4.29 -27.29
CA LEU A 656 4.72 -3.42 -27.59
C LEU A 656 3.41 -4.20 -27.78
N ASP A 657 3.45 -5.35 -28.45
CA ASP A 657 2.29 -6.23 -28.62
C ASP A 657 1.77 -6.74 -27.26
N GLU A 658 2.66 -7.10 -26.33
CA GLU A 658 2.27 -7.48 -24.97
C GLU A 658 1.65 -6.30 -24.19
N VAL A 659 2.16 -5.07 -24.36
CA VAL A 659 1.58 -3.87 -23.74
C VAL A 659 0.18 -3.60 -24.27
N LEU A 660 -0.05 -3.76 -25.58
CA LEU A 660 -1.37 -3.58 -26.20
C LEU A 660 -2.38 -4.63 -25.75
N LEU A 661 -1.95 -5.91 -25.64
CA LEU A 661 -2.78 -6.98 -25.11
C LEU A 661 -3.18 -6.69 -23.65
N THR A 662 -2.22 -6.24 -22.84
CA THR A 662 -2.48 -5.87 -21.45
C THR A 662 -3.44 -4.68 -21.36
N SER A 663 -3.21 -3.63 -22.16
CA SER A 663 -4.08 -2.44 -22.20
C SER A 663 -5.51 -2.78 -22.59
N SER A 664 -5.69 -3.71 -23.54
CA SER A 664 -7.01 -4.24 -23.94
C SER A 664 -7.69 -5.00 -22.80
N SER A 665 -6.93 -5.82 -22.06
CA SER A 665 -7.42 -6.51 -20.86
C SER A 665 -7.87 -5.53 -19.76
N LEU A 666 -7.06 -4.50 -19.46
CA LEU A 666 -7.42 -3.44 -18.50
C LEU A 666 -8.69 -2.69 -18.93
N ALA A 667 -8.84 -2.43 -20.23
CA ALA A 667 -10.01 -1.77 -20.78
C ALA A 667 -11.28 -2.63 -20.66
N GLY A 668 -11.19 -3.94 -20.95
CA GLY A 668 -12.29 -4.88 -20.78
C GLY A 668 -12.71 -5.01 -19.31
N PHE A 669 -11.74 -5.11 -18.40
CA PHE A 669 -12.00 -5.13 -16.95
C PHE A 669 -12.78 -3.89 -16.50
N ALA A 670 -12.34 -2.70 -16.91
CA ALA A 670 -13.00 -1.46 -16.56
C ALA A 670 -14.45 -1.41 -17.07
N MET A 671 -14.75 -1.99 -18.23
CA MET A 671 -16.11 -1.97 -18.80
C MET A 671 -17.05 -3.03 -18.21
N ASP A 672 -16.52 -4.23 -17.95
CA ASP A 672 -17.35 -5.41 -17.65
C ASP A 672 -17.41 -5.76 -16.16
N ASN A 673 -16.32 -5.50 -15.41
CA ASN A 673 -16.16 -6.01 -14.04
C ASN A 673 -16.24 -4.92 -12.95
N MET A 674 -16.04 -3.65 -13.31
CA MET A 674 -16.15 -2.56 -12.33
C MET A 674 -17.60 -2.18 -12.06
N THR A 675 -17.93 -1.95 -10.78
CA THR A 675 -19.22 -1.36 -10.41
C THR A 675 -19.27 0.08 -10.96
N ARG A 676 -20.42 0.47 -11.51
CA ARG A 676 -20.63 1.80 -12.11
C ARG A 676 -20.85 2.89 -11.04
N ASP A 677 -19.89 3.04 -10.15
CA ASP A 677 -19.81 4.10 -9.15
C ASP A 677 -19.07 5.33 -9.69
N ASP A 678 -18.84 6.33 -8.83
CA ASP A 678 -18.20 7.58 -9.25
C ASP A 678 -16.73 7.37 -9.63
N GLY A 679 -16.01 6.46 -8.96
CA GLY A 679 -14.64 6.10 -9.31
C GLY A 679 -14.55 5.56 -10.74
N TRP A 680 -15.46 4.65 -11.10
CA TRP A 680 -15.57 4.16 -12.48
C TRP A 680 -15.87 5.27 -13.48
N ARG A 681 -16.81 6.18 -13.17
CA ARG A 681 -17.16 7.29 -14.09
C ARG A 681 -15.95 8.18 -14.38
N PHE A 682 -15.20 8.55 -13.36
CA PHE A 682 -14.00 9.38 -13.52
C PHE A 682 -12.89 8.65 -14.28
N LEU A 683 -12.71 7.34 -14.06
CA LEU A 683 -11.80 6.53 -14.87
C LEU A 683 -12.18 6.60 -16.36
N ILE A 684 -13.46 6.41 -16.69
CA ILE A 684 -13.93 6.49 -18.07
C ILE A 684 -13.76 7.90 -18.63
N ILE A 685 -14.09 8.96 -17.88
CA ILE A 685 -13.90 10.34 -18.32
C ILE A 685 -12.41 10.62 -18.62
N GLY A 686 -11.50 10.20 -17.73
CA GLY A 686 -10.05 10.32 -17.94
C GLY A 686 -9.62 9.65 -19.25
N ARG A 687 -10.02 8.39 -19.47
CA ARG A 687 -9.75 7.68 -20.74
C ARG A 687 -10.27 8.43 -21.97
N ARG A 688 -11.49 8.94 -21.90
CA ARG A 688 -12.14 9.65 -23.03
C ARG A 688 -11.47 10.98 -23.33
N ILE A 689 -11.10 11.76 -22.32
CA ILE A 689 -10.34 13.00 -22.47
C ILE A 689 -9.01 12.72 -23.14
N GLU A 690 -8.24 11.75 -22.60
CA GLU A 690 -6.93 11.41 -23.18
C GLU A 690 -7.11 10.95 -24.64
N ARG A 691 -8.09 10.07 -24.93
CA ARG A 691 -8.43 9.59 -26.29
C ARG A 691 -8.75 10.71 -27.25
N LEU A 692 -9.63 11.63 -26.83
CA LEU A 692 -9.99 12.79 -27.62
C LEU A 692 -8.77 13.66 -27.96
N MET A 693 -7.96 14.00 -26.96
CA MET A 693 -6.75 14.81 -27.15
C MET A 693 -5.77 14.16 -28.14
N PHE A 694 -5.51 12.86 -27.98
CA PHE A 694 -4.61 12.14 -28.87
C PHE A 694 -5.13 12.09 -30.31
N LEU A 695 -6.39 11.70 -30.53
CA LEU A 695 -6.97 11.61 -31.87
C LEU A 695 -6.97 12.98 -32.56
N ALA A 696 -7.37 14.03 -31.83
CA ALA A 696 -7.41 15.39 -32.35
C ALA A 696 -6.00 15.90 -32.71
N ASN A 697 -5.02 15.74 -31.81
CA ASN A 697 -3.63 16.15 -32.06
C ASN A 697 -2.95 15.31 -33.15
N MET A 698 -3.24 14.01 -33.21
CA MET A 698 -2.70 13.10 -34.21
C MET A 698 -3.17 13.49 -35.61
N VAL A 699 -4.48 13.68 -35.80
CA VAL A 699 -5.03 14.09 -37.10
C VAL A 699 -4.61 15.52 -37.44
N ALA A 700 -4.64 16.46 -36.49
CA ALA A 700 -4.20 17.83 -36.72
C ALA A 700 -2.71 17.91 -37.11
N GLY A 701 -1.84 17.15 -36.43
CA GLY A 701 -0.42 17.03 -36.76
C GLY A 701 -0.22 16.39 -38.13
N PHE A 702 -0.95 15.31 -38.43
CA PHE A 702 -0.90 14.63 -39.72
C PHE A 702 -1.27 15.57 -40.88
N LEU A 703 -2.30 16.39 -40.71
CA LEU A 703 -2.75 17.36 -41.71
C LEU A 703 -1.78 18.54 -41.90
N ARG A 704 -0.99 18.91 -40.88
CA ARG A 704 -0.03 20.03 -40.95
C ARG A 704 1.34 19.64 -41.51
N LEU A 705 1.77 18.40 -41.27
CA LEU A 705 3.08 17.93 -41.69
C LEU A 705 3.19 17.83 -43.22
N GLN A 706 4.34 18.24 -43.75
CA GLN A 706 4.67 18.03 -45.17
C GLN A 706 5.16 16.60 -45.42
N SER A 707 5.82 15.97 -44.44
CA SER A 707 6.33 14.60 -44.55
C SER A 707 5.22 13.57 -44.69
N THR A 708 4.03 13.84 -44.15
CA THR A 708 2.84 12.96 -44.26
C THR A 708 2.19 13.00 -45.65
N ARG A 709 2.63 13.89 -46.54
CA ARG A 709 2.15 13.96 -47.94
C ARG A 709 2.76 12.85 -48.81
N ALA A 710 3.71 12.08 -48.29
CA ALA A 710 4.28 10.92 -48.97
C ALA A 710 3.22 9.82 -49.22
N ALA A 711 3.41 9.03 -50.28
CA ALA A 711 2.58 7.87 -50.58
C ALA A 711 2.56 6.86 -49.42
N GLY A 712 1.41 6.20 -49.22
CA GLY A 712 1.23 5.25 -48.10
C GLY A 712 0.93 5.88 -46.74
N SER A 713 0.91 7.22 -46.62
CA SER A 713 0.75 7.85 -45.30
C SER A 713 -0.63 7.68 -44.67
N LEU A 714 -1.67 7.66 -45.50
CA LEU A 714 -3.04 7.44 -45.04
C LEU A 714 -3.26 6.01 -44.51
N GLU A 715 -2.52 5.03 -45.03
CA GLU A 715 -2.61 3.64 -44.57
C GLU A 715 -2.09 3.48 -43.14
N TRP A 716 -0.93 4.07 -42.83
CA TRP A 716 -0.41 4.01 -41.47
C TRP A 716 -1.20 4.86 -40.48
N LEU A 717 -1.84 5.94 -40.94
CA LEU A 717 -2.79 6.71 -40.13
C LEU A 717 -4.01 5.87 -39.74
N LEU A 718 -4.55 5.09 -40.69
CA LEU A 718 -5.65 4.16 -40.44
C LEU A 718 -5.22 2.99 -39.53
N GLU A 719 -3.97 2.53 -39.63
CA GLU A 719 -3.39 1.54 -38.71
C GLU A 719 -3.26 2.11 -37.29
N LEU A 720 -2.74 3.32 -37.15
CA LEU A 720 -2.57 4.01 -35.85
C LEU A 720 -3.91 4.29 -35.15
N SER A 721 -4.96 4.56 -35.92
CA SER A 721 -6.33 4.79 -35.43
C SER A 721 -7.17 3.51 -35.33
N ASP A 722 -6.59 2.33 -35.53
CA ASP A 722 -7.25 1.02 -35.48
C ASP A 722 -8.50 0.92 -36.39
N SER A 723 -8.48 1.66 -37.50
CA SER A 723 -9.61 1.82 -38.43
C SER A 723 -9.35 1.23 -39.82
N ILE A 724 -8.18 0.60 -40.04
CA ILE A 724 -7.80 0.03 -41.35
C ILE A 724 -8.72 -1.10 -41.82
N ILE A 725 -9.15 -1.99 -40.92
CA ILE A 725 -10.07 -3.09 -41.26
C ILE A 725 -11.44 -2.54 -41.65
N THR A 726 -11.95 -1.57 -40.87
CA THR A 726 -13.22 -0.88 -41.14
C THR A 726 -13.18 -0.10 -42.44
N TYR A 727 -12.07 0.56 -42.75
CA TYR A 727 -11.90 1.28 -44.02
C TYR A 727 -11.92 0.30 -45.20
N ARG A 728 -11.12 -0.77 -45.13
CA ARG A 728 -11.01 -1.77 -46.20
C ARG A 728 -12.35 -2.45 -46.45
N SER A 729 -13.12 -2.77 -45.41
CA SER A 729 -14.43 -3.39 -45.57
C SER A 729 -15.49 -2.47 -46.18
N ARG A 730 -15.43 -1.15 -45.89
CA ARG A 730 -16.40 -0.16 -46.42
C ARG A 730 -16.10 0.26 -47.86
N TYR A 731 -14.83 0.50 -48.19
CA TYR A 731 -14.48 1.19 -49.44
C TYR A 731 -13.76 0.30 -50.46
N MET A 732 -13.14 -0.82 -50.05
CA MET A 732 -12.41 -1.76 -50.93
C MET A 732 -11.43 -1.10 -51.93
N THR A 733 -10.94 0.10 -51.61
CA THR A 733 -10.03 0.91 -52.43
C THR A 733 -8.79 1.32 -51.63
N GLN A 734 -7.77 1.85 -52.30
CA GLN A 734 -6.63 2.46 -51.60
C GLN A 734 -7.11 3.64 -50.73
N PRO A 735 -6.50 3.90 -49.56
CA PRO A 735 -6.87 5.02 -48.69
C PRO A 735 -6.86 6.38 -49.39
N GLN A 736 -7.99 7.08 -49.34
CA GLN A 736 -8.15 8.45 -49.83
C GLN A 736 -8.50 9.38 -48.66
N VAL A 737 -8.12 10.66 -48.75
CA VAL A 737 -8.23 11.60 -47.62
C VAL A 737 -9.66 11.77 -47.13
N LEU A 738 -10.63 11.98 -48.03
CA LEU A 738 -12.03 12.19 -47.67
C LEU A 738 -12.61 11.03 -46.84
N PRO A 739 -12.63 9.77 -47.33
CA PRO A 739 -13.16 8.64 -46.56
C PRO A 739 -12.32 8.29 -45.32
N THR A 740 -11.02 8.60 -45.31
CA THR A 740 -10.18 8.45 -44.11
C THR A 740 -10.58 9.45 -43.03
N ILE A 741 -10.72 10.74 -43.37
CA ILE A 741 -11.12 11.80 -42.44
C ILE A 741 -12.55 11.61 -41.95
N ASP A 742 -13.48 11.24 -42.83
CA ASP A 742 -14.84 10.86 -42.43
C ASP A 742 -14.82 9.79 -41.32
N LEU A 743 -14.10 8.69 -41.56
CA LEU A 743 -14.04 7.55 -40.66
C LEU A 743 -13.40 7.87 -39.29
N ILE A 744 -12.33 8.66 -39.24
CA ILE A 744 -11.55 8.89 -38.01
C ILE A 744 -11.88 10.22 -37.31
N VAL A 745 -12.63 11.12 -37.96
CA VAL A 745 -13.04 12.41 -37.37
C VAL A 745 -14.55 12.50 -37.19
N PHE A 746 -15.33 12.24 -38.23
CA PHE A 746 -16.75 12.58 -38.29
C PHE A 746 -17.71 11.43 -37.97
N ASP A 747 -17.30 10.17 -38.20
CA ASP A 747 -18.14 8.99 -38.00
C ASP A 747 -18.54 8.81 -36.51
N GLU A 748 -19.79 9.12 -36.18
CA GLU A 748 -20.36 8.93 -34.84
C GLU A 748 -20.51 7.45 -34.44
N GLY A 749 -20.37 6.51 -35.37
CA GLY A 749 -20.42 5.08 -35.11
C GLY A 749 -19.06 4.45 -34.79
N ASN A 750 -17.95 5.14 -35.08
CA ASN A 750 -16.60 4.60 -34.88
C ASN A 750 -16.04 4.95 -33.47
N PRO A 751 -15.75 3.96 -32.60
CA PRO A 751 -15.15 4.20 -31.28
C PRO A 751 -13.76 4.84 -31.29
N HIS A 752 -13.15 4.99 -32.46
CA HIS A 752 -11.85 5.62 -32.69
C HIS A 752 -11.97 6.97 -33.42
N SER A 753 -13.17 7.51 -33.58
CA SER A 753 -13.38 8.85 -34.14
C SER A 753 -13.40 9.96 -33.08
N VAL A 754 -13.05 11.18 -33.49
CA VAL A 754 -13.15 12.40 -32.67
C VAL A 754 -14.61 12.69 -32.28
N SER A 755 -15.54 12.60 -33.24
CA SER A 755 -16.96 12.86 -33.03
C SER A 755 -17.58 11.90 -31.99
N PHE A 756 -17.28 10.60 -32.07
CA PHE A 756 -17.75 9.62 -31.08
C PHE A 756 -17.20 9.94 -29.67
N GLN A 757 -15.91 10.28 -29.54
CA GLN A 757 -15.36 10.63 -28.22
C GLN A 757 -16.07 11.85 -27.62
N LEU A 758 -16.32 12.89 -28.42
CA LEU A 758 -17.04 14.08 -27.96
C LEU A 758 -18.46 13.74 -27.51
N GLN A 759 -19.21 12.98 -28.31
CA GLN A 759 -20.59 12.58 -28.00
C GLN A 759 -20.66 11.82 -26.67
N ILE A 760 -19.79 10.83 -26.49
CA ILE A 760 -19.75 10.01 -25.28
C ILE A 760 -19.26 10.81 -24.07
N LEU A 761 -18.23 11.64 -24.22
CA LEU A 761 -17.71 12.49 -23.14
C LEU A 761 -18.78 13.45 -22.62
N VAL A 762 -19.50 14.16 -23.51
CA VAL A 762 -20.61 15.05 -23.13
C VAL A 762 -21.67 14.29 -22.33
N ARG A 763 -22.03 13.06 -22.75
CA ARG A 763 -23.00 12.22 -22.02
C ARG A 763 -22.54 11.87 -20.60
N TYR A 764 -21.25 11.57 -20.40
CA TYR A 764 -20.71 11.29 -19.07
C TYR A 764 -20.67 12.55 -18.19
N LEU A 765 -20.28 13.70 -18.74
CA LEU A 765 -20.27 14.98 -18.01
C LEU A 765 -21.68 15.40 -17.59
N ASP A 766 -22.69 15.17 -18.43
CA ASP A 766 -24.09 15.46 -18.10
C ASP A 766 -24.63 14.56 -17.00
N ASN A 767 -24.23 13.29 -16.99
CA ASN A 767 -24.57 12.37 -15.91
C ASN A 767 -23.89 12.79 -14.60
N LEU A 768 -22.61 13.17 -14.66
CA LEU A 768 -21.85 13.63 -13.51
C LEU A 768 -22.48 14.90 -12.90
N THR A 769 -22.86 15.87 -13.73
CA THR A 769 -23.56 17.09 -13.30
C THR A 769 -24.90 16.79 -12.64
N ARG A 770 -25.64 15.79 -13.15
CA ARG A 770 -26.92 15.36 -12.55
C ARG A 770 -26.73 14.72 -11.17
N LEU A 771 -25.65 13.98 -10.96
CA LEU A 771 -25.40 13.24 -9.72
C LEU A 771 -24.72 14.09 -8.63
N LEU A 772 -23.74 14.91 -9.02
CA LEU A 772 -22.90 15.69 -8.09
C LEU A 772 -23.26 17.19 -8.08
N GLY A 773 -24.18 17.64 -8.94
CA GLY A 773 -24.57 19.04 -9.09
C GLY A 773 -23.60 19.87 -9.94
N GLY A 774 -23.83 21.19 -10.01
CA GLY A 774 -22.95 22.20 -10.64
C GLY A 774 -23.31 22.59 -12.08
N PRO A 775 -22.50 23.47 -12.71
CA PRO A 775 -22.75 23.94 -14.06
C PRO A 775 -22.50 22.84 -15.09
N ARG A 776 -23.26 22.86 -16.19
CA ARG A 776 -23.03 21.98 -17.33
C ARG A 776 -21.81 22.45 -18.11
N GLU A 777 -21.05 21.49 -18.64
CA GLU A 777 -19.86 21.75 -19.44
C GLU A 777 -20.22 22.16 -20.87
N GLU A 778 -20.13 23.45 -21.17
CA GLU A 778 -20.54 24.00 -22.48
C GLU A 778 -19.43 23.93 -23.54
N SER A 779 -18.16 23.97 -23.13
CA SER A 779 -17.02 23.95 -24.07
C SER A 779 -17.00 22.71 -24.96
N MET A 780 -17.25 21.53 -24.39
CA MET A 780 -17.33 20.27 -25.15
C MET A 780 -18.54 20.22 -26.09
N ARG A 781 -19.65 20.88 -25.74
CA ARG A 781 -20.81 20.97 -26.63
C ARG A 781 -20.55 21.90 -27.80
N SER A 782 -19.96 23.05 -27.53
CA SER A 782 -19.55 24.00 -28.56
C SER A 782 -18.56 23.34 -29.52
N ALA A 783 -17.55 22.63 -29.00
CA ALA A 783 -16.59 21.87 -29.78
C ALA A 783 -17.28 20.83 -30.70
N ARG A 784 -18.26 20.09 -30.19
CA ARG A 784 -19.05 19.13 -30.98
C ARG A 784 -19.88 19.83 -32.06
N ALA A 785 -20.52 20.95 -31.73
CA ALA A 785 -21.31 21.72 -32.69
C ALA A 785 -20.44 22.29 -33.82
N SER A 786 -19.26 22.83 -33.48
CA SER A 786 -18.28 23.31 -34.47
C SER A 786 -17.79 22.19 -35.38
N LEU A 787 -17.55 20.99 -34.84
CA LEU A 787 -17.17 19.83 -35.65
C LEU A 787 -18.28 19.42 -36.63
N HIS A 788 -19.53 19.33 -36.18
CA HIS A 788 -20.66 19.04 -37.08
C HIS A 788 -20.90 20.11 -38.15
N GLY A 789 -20.54 21.36 -37.86
CA GLY A 789 -20.66 22.47 -38.81
C GLY A 789 -19.56 22.52 -39.86
N PHE A 790 -18.53 21.67 -39.78
CA PHE A 790 -17.45 21.64 -40.77
C PHE A 790 -17.93 20.99 -42.08
N ASP A 791 -17.74 21.69 -43.20
CA ASP A 791 -18.08 21.18 -44.52
C ASP A 791 -17.06 20.15 -45.02
N LEU A 792 -17.40 18.86 -44.84
CA LEU A 792 -16.60 17.73 -45.29
C LEU A 792 -16.47 17.65 -46.82
N GLY A 793 -17.41 18.23 -47.57
CA GLY A 793 -17.38 18.28 -49.04
C GLY A 793 -16.15 19.00 -49.59
N ARG A 794 -15.50 19.86 -48.78
CA ARG A 794 -14.24 20.52 -49.13
C ARG A 794 -13.06 19.56 -49.40
N PHE A 795 -13.19 18.28 -49.05
CA PHE A 795 -12.19 17.25 -49.33
C PHE A 795 -12.45 16.45 -50.63
N GLU A 796 -13.55 16.71 -51.33
CA GLU A 796 -13.86 16.03 -52.59
C GLU A 796 -12.80 16.31 -53.67
N GLY A 797 -12.36 15.25 -54.36
CA GLY A 797 -11.38 15.35 -55.44
C GLY A 797 -9.95 15.75 -55.02
N LEU A 798 -9.68 15.93 -53.72
CA LEU A 798 -8.35 16.31 -53.25
C LEU A 798 -7.37 15.12 -53.28
N SER A 799 -6.29 15.27 -54.05
CA SER A 799 -5.14 14.38 -53.99
C SER A 799 -4.20 14.81 -52.86
N PHE A 800 -4.22 14.06 -51.75
CA PHE A 800 -3.46 14.40 -50.54
C PHE A 800 -1.95 14.49 -50.76
N SER A 801 -1.40 13.68 -51.69
CA SER A 801 0.02 13.63 -52.00
C SER A 801 0.50 14.78 -52.88
N GLN A 802 -0.40 15.44 -53.61
CA GLN A 802 -0.09 16.55 -54.50
C GLN A 802 -0.35 17.91 -53.86
N CYS A 803 -1.00 17.93 -52.68
CA CYS A 803 -1.41 19.14 -52.00
C CYS A 803 -0.37 19.57 -50.94
N ARG A 804 0.39 20.64 -51.24
CA ARG A 804 1.43 21.18 -50.33
C ARG A 804 0.89 22.20 -49.33
N VAL A 805 -0.11 23.00 -49.70
CA VAL A 805 -0.86 23.89 -48.80
C VAL A 805 -2.33 23.69 -49.10
N CYS A 806 -3.09 23.27 -48.10
CA CYS A 806 -4.48 22.87 -48.26
C CYS A 806 -5.32 23.58 -47.19
N ASP A 807 -6.04 24.63 -47.57
CA ASP A 807 -6.93 25.37 -46.68
C ASP A 807 -7.88 24.46 -45.88
N PRO A 808 -8.57 23.46 -46.45
CA PRO A 808 -9.42 22.58 -45.65
C PRO A 808 -8.64 21.67 -44.68
N CYS A 809 -7.40 21.29 -44.99
CA CYS A 809 -6.55 20.57 -44.02
C CYS A 809 -6.16 21.46 -42.83
N LEU A 810 -5.81 22.73 -43.10
CA LEU A 810 -5.39 23.68 -42.07
C LEU A 810 -6.57 24.08 -41.18
N ASP A 811 -7.73 24.38 -41.78
CA ASP A 811 -8.96 24.72 -41.06
C ASP A 811 -9.38 23.56 -40.14
N LEU A 812 -9.39 22.32 -40.66
CA LEU A 812 -9.71 21.15 -39.84
C LEU A 812 -8.68 20.92 -38.75
N ALA A 813 -7.38 21.09 -39.04
CA ALA A 813 -6.33 20.94 -38.04
C ALA A 813 -6.43 22.00 -36.93
N LEU A 814 -6.82 23.24 -37.25
CA LEU A 814 -7.09 24.30 -36.27
C LEU A 814 -8.27 23.91 -35.38
N LEU A 815 -9.40 23.51 -35.97
CA LEU A 815 -10.58 23.06 -35.23
C LEU A 815 -10.26 21.89 -34.29
N LEU A 816 -9.50 20.89 -34.76
CA LEU A 816 -9.05 19.77 -33.93
C LEU A 816 -8.09 20.21 -32.82
N GLY A 817 -7.22 21.20 -33.09
CA GLY A 817 -6.39 21.83 -32.06
C GLY A 817 -7.22 22.49 -30.96
N ASP A 818 -8.26 23.23 -31.33
CA ASP A 818 -9.18 23.87 -30.38
C ASP A 818 -9.95 22.84 -29.55
N ILE A 819 -10.39 21.73 -30.17
CA ILE A 819 -11.02 20.60 -29.47
C ILE A 819 -10.07 20.01 -28.43
N SER A 820 -8.81 19.79 -28.80
CA SER A 820 -7.77 19.28 -27.90
C SER A 820 -7.49 20.22 -26.72
N LEU A 821 -7.38 21.52 -27.00
CA LEU A 821 -7.20 22.55 -25.97
C LEU A 821 -8.40 22.64 -25.02
N ALA A 822 -9.62 22.55 -25.55
CA ALA A 822 -10.82 22.54 -24.74
C ALA A 822 -10.89 21.30 -23.84
N ALA A 823 -10.43 20.13 -24.32
CA ALA A 823 -10.34 18.90 -23.53
C ALA A 823 -9.27 18.99 -22.44
N ALA A 824 -8.12 19.62 -22.71
CA ALA A 824 -7.10 19.91 -21.70
C ALA A 824 -7.65 20.86 -20.62
N THR A 825 -8.30 21.95 -21.03
CA THR A 825 -8.93 22.91 -20.10
C THR A 825 -10.05 22.27 -19.26
N LEU A 826 -10.77 21.30 -19.82
CA LEU A 826 -11.75 20.51 -19.07
C LEU A 826 -11.06 19.65 -17.99
N SER A 827 -9.93 19.02 -18.30
CA SER A 827 -9.15 18.26 -17.31
C SER A 827 -8.81 19.13 -16.09
N ASP A 828 -8.22 20.30 -16.32
CA ASP A 828 -7.77 21.18 -15.24
C ASP A 828 -8.95 21.64 -14.36
N ARG A 829 -10.11 21.90 -14.98
CA ARG A 829 -11.33 22.27 -14.24
C ARG A 829 -11.89 21.13 -13.41
N LEU A 830 -11.83 19.88 -13.90
CA LEU A 830 -12.25 18.70 -13.13
C LEU A 830 -11.33 18.51 -11.91
N GLU A 831 -10.02 18.72 -12.09
CA GLU A 831 -9.03 18.62 -11.02
C GLU A 831 -9.27 19.65 -9.90
N MET A 832 -9.36 20.93 -10.24
CA MET A 832 -9.60 21.99 -9.26
C MET A 832 -10.91 21.78 -8.48
N ARG A 833 -11.96 21.34 -9.18
CA ARG A 833 -13.30 21.21 -8.62
C ARG A 833 -13.46 19.99 -7.71
N PHE A 834 -12.99 18.82 -8.13
CA PHE A 834 -13.28 17.56 -7.44
C PHE A 834 -12.11 17.04 -6.60
N PHE A 835 -10.88 17.43 -6.91
CA PHE A 835 -9.68 16.93 -6.22
C PHE A 835 -9.12 17.97 -5.25
N SER A 836 -9.04 19.24 -5.65
CA SER A 836 -8.50 20.31 -4.79
C SER A 836 -9.53 21.02 -3.90
N HIS A 837 -10.84 20.87 -4.16
CA HIS A 837 -11.95 21.54 -3.43
C HIS A 837 -11.77 23.06 -3.29
N VAL A 838 -11.17 23.69 -4.31
CA VAL A 838 -11.02 25.14 -4.38
C VAL A 838 -12.36 25.71 -4.87
N GLY A 839 -13.13 26.34 -3.98
CA GLY A 839 -14.44 26.91 -4.33
C GLY A 839 -14.32 28.10 -5.30
N ASP A 840 -15.44 28.50 -5.93
CA ASP A 840 -15.51 29.70 -6.78
C ASP A 840 -15.05 30.98 -6.05
N VAL A 841 -15.18 31.04 -4.72
CA VAL A 841 -14.72 32.16 -3.88
C VAL A 841 -13.18 32.22 -3.77
N SER A 842 -12.49 31.08 -3.90
CA SER A 842 -11.02 31.01 -3.89
C SER A 842 -10.37 31.32 -5.25
N ARG A 843 -11.16 31.47 -6.32
CA ARG A 843 -10.65 31.91 -7.64
C ARG A 843 -10.07 33.33 -7.61
N GLN A 844 -10.53 34.18 -6.70
CA GLN A 844 -10.05 35.55 -6.59
C GLN A 844 -8.63 35.65 -6.02
N THR A 845 -8.13 34.62 -5.31
CA THR A 845 -6.80 34.66 -4.67
C THR A 845 -5.67 34.09 -5.54
N PHE A 846 -5.99 33.35 -6.61
CA PHE A 846 -5.00 32.82 -7.56
C PHE A 846 -4.92 33.60 -8.88
N ALA A 847 -5.84 34.55 -9.10
CA ALA A 847 -5.86 35.43 -10.27
C ALA A 847 -5.32 36.84 -9.97
N SER A 848 -4.54 37.01 -8.90
CA SER A 848 -3.80 38.23 -8.57
C SER A 848 -2.31 38.05 -8.79
#